data_AF-A0A5C1AS73-F1
#
_entry.id   AF-A0A5C1AS73-F1
#
_cell.length_a   1.000
_cell.length_b   1.000
_cell.length_c   1.000
_cell.angle_alpha   90.00
_cell.angle_beta   90.00
_cell.angle_gamma   90.00
#
_symmetry.space_group_name_H-M   'P 1'
#
loop_
_entity.id
_entity.type
_entity.pdbx_description
1 polymer ?
#
loop_
_entity_poly.entity_id
_entity_poly.type
_entity_poly.pdbx_seq_one_letter_code
_entity_poly.pdbx_strand_id
1 'polypeptide(L)'
;MAIDAKCPFCEKDYRLKDDLVGKKVTCANQGCRKVFTVTPSVNGTTNGSAHAPAPVTVSKPSPGPAVPTQSAPKSRPPIDVETAAATALNDDPDEVPEDQKTITMACTMCDHKWPVAWSMQGKNVLCPDCKHRQKVPLQEKGKKGGWREQNAPEGVKQEKLEGVIGSRDNKMVSGDTLRATGVIKEEFDALPSSIYVKWVAIIGIPLLLLAGGVVYWINVRTTTGETKVVENFDKSLEAEEMTQLPLYPAALRIALGEYEARNRNQLKDGQQKDVNPRDKAIEYFRGALANLNAAPRAADREQLYGELAIALLNLGGEGEDLIEKRKLSWLPPQQTATSRAKVKPNAAELEGVQGQLRRVLNGLKDAKAEFDERTALLRRLSRELLKVNQIEVVRSALPALFSDAEQYEAEAQIGLECFRANKQDTAREIGEKLKKSLSGTPNPPPSPTPASAQALWNVLEIKGPGLVPAPSGEPSDASRWAYTAINLLKGNRDEARKIANSGTDVRATVPRLKALALAAEWTDKPGEFLDAAERAMKAVRGDPNVSLPESLLLHLAQMSARAGAAEQADEFTKSISGDLKVFAKAEVLRNKLAANPGQQPKDEDAELPAEPDAKNLKLGHAWGRLALARHNGARTRDKGLASTYAKSWPAKIIAPFGQIGVLLGIQDAEKR
;
A
#
# COMPACT_ATOMS: atom_id res chain seq x y z
N MET A 1 -24.85 -6.84 36.94
CA MET A 1 -24.82 -6.42 35.52
C MET A 1 -23.72 -5.39 35.35
N ALA A 2 -23.45 -4.88 34.14
CA ALA A 2 -22.45 -3.81 33.95
C ALA A 2 -23.16 -2.45 33.94
N ILE A 3 -22.64 -1.50 34.71
CA ILE A 3 -23.11 -0.13 34.80
C ILE A 3 -22.17 0.81 34.04
N ASP A 4 -22.74 1.77 33.33
CA ASP A 4 -21.99 2.81 32.64
C ASP A 4 -21.81 4.02 33.58
N ALA A 5 -20.57 4.44 33.80
CA ALA A 5 -20.19 5.54 34.69
C ALA A 5 -19.19 6.47 34.02
N LYS A 6 -19.37 7.79 34.17
CA LYS A 6 -18.43 8.82 33.69
C LYS A 6 -17.52 9.30 34.81
N CYS A 7 -16.22 9.41 34.54
CA CYS A 7 -15.30 10.04 35.49
C CYS A 7 -15.60 11.55 35.57
N PRO A 8 -15.86 12.13 36.76
CA PRO A 8 -16.24 13.54 36.90
C PRO A 8 -15.11 14.54 36.59
N PHE A 9 -13.89 14.05 36.39
CA PHE A 9 -12.70 14.90 36.20
C PHE A 9 -12.20 14.96 34.75
N CYS A 10 -12.48 13.93 33.95
CA CYS A 10 -12.01 13.86 32.56
C CYS A 10 -13.07 13.34 31.58
N GLU A 11 -14.30 13.13 32.06
CA GLU A 11 -15.50 12.72 31.30
C GLU A 11 -15.39 11.41 30.53
N LYS A 12 -14.32 10.63 30.73
CA LYS A 12 -14.16 9.32 30.11
C LYS A 12 -15.22 8.33 30.63
N ASP A 13 -15.88 7.65 29.69
CA ASP A 13 -16.86 6.60 29.95
C ASP A 13 -16.19 5.29 30.42
N TYR A 14 -16.77 4.66 31.45
CA TYR A 14 -16.35 3.38 32.00
C TYR A 14 -17.54 2.43 32.12
N ARG A 15 -17.34 1.17 31.71
CA ARG A 15 -18.29 0.08 31.91
C ARG A 15 -17.81 -0.78 33.08
N LEU A 16 -18.37 -0.54 34.27
CA LEU A 16 -17.95 -1.13 35.53
C LEU A 16 -18.93 -2.24 35.96
N LYS A 17 -18.49 -3.18 36.81
CA LYS A 17 -19.40 -4.18 37.40
C LYS A 17 -20.28 -3.53 38.48
N ASP A 18 -21.52 -3.99 38.62
CA ASP A 18 -22.47 -3.54 39.66
C ASP A 18 -21.88 -3.49 41.07
N ASP A 19 -21.01 -4.45 41.41
CA ASP A 19 -20.40 -4.57 42.74
C ASP A 19 -19.50 -3.38 43.12
N LEU A 20 -19.26 -2.46 42.17
CA LEU A 20 -18.47 -1.24 42.34
C LEU A 20 -19.34 0.01 42.60
N VAL A 21 -20.68 -0.10 42.57
CA VAL A 21 -21.58 0.99 42.97
C VAL A 21 -21.29 1.39 44.42
N GLY A 22 -21.09 2.69 44.66
CA GLY A 22 -20.73 3.25 45.95
C GLY A 22 -19.26 3.06 46.35
N LYS A 23 -18.45 2.32 45.57
CA LYS A 23 -17.01 2.14 45.83
C LYS A 23 -16.17 3.20 45.10
N LYS A 24 -14.99 3.47 45.66
CA LYS A 24 -13.99 4.36 45.09
C LYS A 24 -13.17 3.62 44.03
N VAL A 25 -13.14 4.16 42.82
CA VAL A 25 -12.35 3.64 41.69
C VAL A 25 -11.43 4.73 41.15
N THR A 26 -10.23 4.33 40.75
CA THR A 26 -9.23 5.23 40.16
C THR A 26 -9.46 5.34 38.65
N CYS A 27 -9.54 6.56 38.13
CA CYS A 27 -9.70 6.80 36.70
C CYS A 27 -8.52 6.22 35.90
N ALA A 28 -8.79 5.34 34.92
CA ALA A 28 -7.77 4.70 34.08
C ALA A 28 -7.14 5.64 33.03
N ASN A 29 -7.70 6.83 32.83
CA ASN A 29 -7.05 7.86 32.01
C ASN A 29 -5.73 8.30 32.66
N GLN A 30 -4.61 8.11 31.95
CA GLN A 30 -3.26 8.39 32.45
C GLN A 30 -3.07 9.85 32.86
N GLY A 31 -3.77 10.79 32.22
CA GLY A 31 -3.71 12.21 32.56
C GLY A 31 -4.57 12.61 33.77
N CYS A 32 -5.50 11.77 34.21
CA CYS A 32 -6.40 12.09 35.33
C CYS A 32 -5.99 11.38 36.61
N ARG A 33 -5.98 10.03 36.62
CA ARG A 33 -5.70 9.15 37.79
C ARG A 33 -6.37 9.54 39.13
N LYS A 34 -7.37 10.42 39.13
CA LYS A 34 -8.12 10.80 40.34
C LYS A 34 -9.09 9.67 40.72
N VAL A 35 -9.27 9.51 42.02
CA VAL A 35 -10.21 8.54 42.59
C VAL A 35 -11.59 9.19 42.64
N PHE A 36 -12.60 8.51 42.11
CA PHE A 36 -14.00 8.96 42.17
C PHE A 36 -14.90 7.81 42.65
N THR A 37 -16.03 8.16 43.26
CA THR A 37 -17.01 7.19 43.74
C THR A 37 -18.02 6.91 42.63
N VAL A 38 -18.30 5.64 42.35
CA VAL A 38 -19.29 5.27 41.34
C VAL A 38 -20.68 5.52 41.88
N THR A 39 -21.38 6.54 41.38
CA THR A 39 -22.79 6.77 41.69
C THR A 39 -23.66 5.93 40.76
N PRO A 40 -24.75 5.30 41.26
CA PRO A 40 -25.68 4.59 40.39
C PRO A 40 -26.33 5.59 39.45
N SER A 41 -26.14 5.40 38.13
CA SER A 41 -26.77 6.24 37.12
C SER A 41 -28.28 5.97 37.14
N VAL A 42 -29.08 6.97 37.51
CA VAL A 42 -30.55 6.88 37.63
C VAL A 42 -31.25 6.83 36.25
N ASN A 43 -30.50 6.75 35.16
CA ASN A 43 -31.06 6.74 33.81
C ASN A 43 -31.43 5.34 33.35
N GLY A 44 -32.50 4.81 33.94
CA GLY A 44 -33.28 3.67 33.45
C GLY A 44 -34.72 4.08 33.14
N THR A 45 -34.92 4.66 31.96
CA THR A 45 -36.13 4.57 31.10
C THR A 45 -37.52 4.84 31.72
N THR A 46 -38.08 6.03 31.49
CA THR A 46 -39.52 6.19 31.16
C THR A 46 -39.71 7.22 30.04
N ASN A 47 -40.23 6.75 28.91
CA ASN A 47 -40.91 7.57 27.90
C ASN A 47 -42.26 7.99 28.48
N GLY A 48 -42.59 9.29 28.49
CA GLY A 48 -43.95 9.75 28.82
C GLY A 48 -44.05 11.22 29.24
N SER A 49 -44.47 12.05 28.28
CA SER A 49 -45.35 13.23 28.36
C SER A 49 -45.46 14.05 29.68
N ALA A 50 -45.22 15.36 29.54
CA ALA A 50 -46.12 16.47 29.93
C ALA A 50 -45.41 17.65 30.62
N HIS A 51 -45.77 18.87 30.16
CA HIS A 51 -45.62 20.20 30.79
C HIS A 51 -44.19 20.75 30.95
N ALA A 52 -43.88 22.03 30.75
CA ALA A 52 -44.47 23.20 30.09
C ALA A 52 -43.36 24.29 30.16
N PRO A 53 -43.11 25.10 29.12
CA PRO A 53 -42.16 26.21 29.21
C PRO A 53 -42.88 27.55 29.49
N ALA A 54 -42.23 28.43 30.26
CA ALA A 54 -42.56 29.85 30.37
C ALA A 54 -41.33 30.69 29.95
N PRO A 55 -41.48 31.98 29.65
CA PRO A 55 -42.18 32.50 28.48
C PRO A 55 -41.22 33.31 27.59
N VAL A 56 -41.28 33.13 26.27
CA VAL A 56 -40.63 34.06 25.33
C VAL A 56 -41.66 35.05 24.83
N THR A 57 -41.31 36.31 24.98
CA THR A 57 -42.04 37.52 24.64
C THR A 57 -42.48 37.56 23.18
N VAL A 58 -43.77 37.83 23.01
CA VAL A 58 -44.48 38.10 21.76
C VAL A 58 -44.12 39.50 21.25
N SER A 59 -43.90 39.62 19.94
CA SER A 59 -44.12 40.86 19.19
C SER A 59 -44.77 40.55 17.84
N LYS A 60 -45.67 41.44 17.46
CA LYS A 60 -46.87 41.34 16.61
C LYS A 60 -46.62 41.15 15.09
N PRO A 61 -47.67 40.79 14.31
CA PRO A 61 -47.62 40.37 12.90
C PRO A 61 -48.04 41.47 11.90
N SER A 62 -47.79 41.22 10.61
CA SER A 62 -48.62 41.73 9.52
C SER A 62 -48.59 40.84 8.27
N PRO A 63 -49.64 40.90 7.42
CA PRO A 63 -50.09 39.79 6.59
C PRO A 63 -49.86 39.99 5.09
N GLY A 64 -49.87 38.90 4.32
CA GLY A 64 -49.96 38.98 2.85
C GLY A 64 -49.59 37.67 2.15
N PRO A 65 -50.52 37.01 1.43
CA PRO A 65 -50.35 35.66 0.90
C PRO A 65 -49.94 35.65 -0.58
N ALA A 66 -49.12 34.67 -1.00
CA ALA A 66 -48.96 34.33 -2.41
C ALA A 66 -48.63 32.84 -2.61
N VAL A 67 -49.64 32.12 -3.10
CA VAL A 67 -49.64 31.08 -4.15
C VAL A 67 -48.48 30.06 -4.21
N PRO A 68 -48.75 28.74 -4.13
CA PRO A 68 -47.77 27.71 -4.43
C PRO A 68 -47.65 27.47 -5.94
N THR A 69 -46.48 27.76 -6.51
CA THR A 69 -46.12 27.36 -7.88
C THR A 69 -45.75 25.88 -7.89
N GLN A 70 -46.49 25.12 -8.71
CA GLN A 70 -46.27 23.71 -9.02
C GLN A 70 -44.86 23.49 -9.59
N SER A 71 -44.12 22.56 -8.98
CA SER A 71 -42.84 22.05 -9.45
C SER A 71 -43.04 21.11 -10.65
N ALA A 72 -42.29 21.38 -11.71
CA ALA A 72 -42.21 20.55 -12.91
C ALA A 72 -41.58 19.16 -12.61
N PRO A 73 -41.96 18.11 -13.35
CA PRO A 73 -41.45 16.75 -13.15
C PRO A 73 -39.98 16.63 -13.56
N LYS A 74 -39.14 16.12 -12.65
CA LYS A 74 -37.78 15.66 -12.93
C LYS A 74 -37.82 14.56 -14.00
N SER A 75 -37.19 14.82 -15.14
CA SER A 75 -36.91 13.83 -16.17
C SER A 75 -36.05 12.69 -15.63
N ARG A 76 -36.49 11.43 -15.85
CA ARG A 76 -35.71 10.22 -15.59
C ARG A 76 -34.40 10.26 -16.40
N PRO A 77 -33.26 9.82 -15.84
CA PRO A 77 -32.06 9.59 -16.63
C PRO A 77 -32.31 8.47 -17.65
N PRO A 78 -31.67 8.52 -18.83
CA PRO A 78 -31.80 7.49 -19.86
C PRO A 78 -31.33 6.15 -19.30
N ILE A 79 -32.18 5.14 -19.46
CA ILE A 79 -31.87 3.74 -19.15
C ILE A 79 -30.84 3.29 -20.18
N ASP A 80 -29.65 2.93 -19.71
CA ASP A 80 -28.61 2.31 -20.51
C ASP A 80 -29.02 0.87 -20.87
N VAL A 81 -29.49 0.72 -22.11
CA VAL A 81 -30.09 -0.52 -22.64
C VAL A 81 -29.05 -1.64 -22.74
N GLU A 82 -27.76 -1.29 -22.84
CA GLU A 82 -26.65 -2.25 -22.90
C GLU A 82 -26.41 -2.90 -21.53
N THR A 83 -26.50 -2.12 -20.43
CA THR A 83 -26.35 -2.64 -19.08
C THR A 83 -27.55 -3.53 -18.67
N ALA A 84 -28.76 -3.22 -19.15
CA ALA A 84 -29.95 -4.06 -18.93
C ALA A 84 -29.90 -5.38 -19.73
N ALA A 85 -29.37 -5.36 -20.95
CA ALA A 85 -29.18 -6.55 -21.77
C ALA A 85 -28.06 -7.46 -21.21
N ALA A 86 -26.97 -6.87 -20.70
CA ALA A 86 -25.89 -7.62 -20.04
C ALA A 86 -26.35 -8.30 -18.74
N THR A 87 -27.30 -7.69 -18.01
CA THR A 87 -27.85 -8.27 -16.77
C THR A 87 -28.85 -9.41 -17.06
N ALA A 88 -29.51 -9.40 -18.23
CA ALA A 88 -30.46 -10.44 -18.63
C ALA A 88 -29.81 -11.70 -19.22
N LEU A 89 -28.49 -11.68 -19.51
CA LEU A 89 -27.74 -12.80 -20.08
C LEU A 89 -26.86 -13.55 -19.06
N ASN A 90 -26.80 -13.08 -17.80
CA ASN A 90 -26.12 -13.78 -16.72
C ASN A 90 -27.08 -14.78 -16.06
N ASP A 91 -27.23 -15.96 -16.68
CA ASP A 91 -27.89 -17.14 -16.08
C ASP A 91 -26.95 -17.90 -15.13
N ASP A 92 -26.17 -17.18 -14.33
CA ASP A 92 -25.46 -17.78 -13.20
C ASP A 92 -26.41 -17.75 -11.99
N PRO A 93 -26.86 -18.90 -11.46
CA PRO A 93 -27.74 -18.90 -10.29
C PRO A 93 -27.03 -18.20 -9.14
N ASP A 94 -27.65 -17.14 -8.60
CA ASP A 94 -27.13 -16.35 -7.48
C ASP A 94 -26.55 -17.27 -6.40
N GLU A 95 -25.23 -17.33 -6.29
CA GLU A 95 -24.55 -18.02 -5.21
C GLU A 95 -24.88 -17.30 -3.91
N VAL A 96 -25.90 -17.78 -3.20
CA VAL A 96 -26.25 -17.31 -1.87
C VAL A 96 -24.97 -17.32 -1.02
N PRO A 97 -24.52 -16.15 -0.50
CA PRO A 97 -23.28 -16.04 0.26
C PRO A 97 -23.21 -17.12 1.34
N GLU A 98 -22.04 -17.77 1.51
CA GLU A 98 -21.88 -18.93 2.41
C GLU A 98 -22.37 -18.66 3.85
N ASP A 99 -22.38 -17.39 4.26
CA ASP A 99 -22.84 -16.93 5.57
C ASP A 99 -24.37 -17.03 5.80
N GLN A 100 -25.16 -17.18 4.74
CA GLN A 100 -26.63 -17.33 4.84
C GLN A 100 -27.10 -18.79 4.83
N LYS A 101 -26.21 -19.77 4.60
CA LYS A 101 -26.57 -21.20 4.63
C LYS A 101 -26.71 -21.66 6.09
N THR A 102 -27.85 -22.30 6.40
CA THR A 102 -28.12 -22.87 7.73
C THR A 102 -28.27 -24.38 7.64
N ILE A 103 -27.80 -25.09 8.67
CA ILE A 103 -27.87 -26.55 8.81
C ILE A 103 -28.93 -26.84 9.89
N THR A 104 -29.96 -27.60 9.54
CA THR A 104 -30.97 -28.00 10.53
C THR A 104 -30.43 -29.16 11.35
N MET A 105 -30.17 -28.92 12.64
CA MET A 105 -29.76 -29.93 13.62
C MET A 105 -30.98 -30.49 14.34
N ALA A 106 -30.93 -31.75 14.76
CA ALA A 106 -31.93 -32.39 15.63
C ALA A 106 -31.26 -32.90 16.91
N CYS A 107 -31.84 -32.58 18.07
CA CYS A 107 -31.24 -32.98 19.34
C CYS A 107 -31.36 -34.50 19.55
N THR A 108 -30.26 -35.24 19.58
CA THR A 108 -30.20 -36.66 20.00
C THR A 108 -30.84 -37.00 21.36
N MET A 109 -31.14 -36.03 22.23
CA MET A 109 -31.72 -36.27 23.56
C MET A 109 -33.20 -35.88 23.66
N CYS A 110 -33.64 -34.82 22.98
CA CYS A 110 -35.02 -34.30 23.07
C CYS A 110 -35.70 -34.08 21.71
N ASP A 111 -35.06 -34.48 20.61
CA ASP A 111 -35.51 -34.34 19.22
C ASP A 111 -35.87 -32.93 18.74
N HIS A 112 -35.59 -31.89 19.54
CA HIS A 112 -35.80 -30.51 19.13
C HIS A 112 -34.92 -30.17 17.91
N LYS A 113 -35.53 -29.59 16.87
CA LYS A 113 -34.84 -29.20 15.63
C LYS A 113 -34.58 -27.70 15.61
N TRP A 114 -33.34 -27.27 15.36
CA TRP A 114 -33.01 -25.84 15.24
C TRP A 114 -31.96 -25.58 14.15
N PRO A 115 -32.01 -24.42 13.48
CA PRO A 115 -31.02 -24.04 12.47
C PRO A 115 -29.72 -23.59 13.14
N VAL A 116 -28.59 -24.04 12.60
CA VAL A 116 -27.24 -23.65 13.02
C VAL A 116 -26.48 -23.10 11.82
N ALA A 117 -25.73 -22.00 12.00
CA ALA A 117 -24.96 -21.39 10.92
C ALA A 117 -23.92 -22.35 10.33
N TRP A 118 -23.69 -22.26 9.01
CA TRP A 118 -22.73 -23.12 8.30
C TRP A 118 -21.30 -23.05 8.86
N SER A 119 -20.88 -21.90 9.38
CA SER A 119 -19.56 -21.68 10.01
C SER A 119 -19.32 -22.46 11.32
N MET A 120 -20.35 -23.15 11.83
CA MET A 120 -20.30 -24.00 13.02
C MET A 120 -20.12 -25.49 12.71
N GLN A 121 -19.95 -25.89 11.44
CA GLN A 121 -19.65 -27.28 11.08
C GLN A 121 -18.45 -27.84 11.84
N GLY A 122 -18.58 -29.06 12.37
CA GLY A 122 -17.55 -29.73 13.15
C GLY A 122 -17.33 -29.18 14.58
N LYS A 123 -17.93 -28.01 14.92
CA LYS A 123 -17.90 -27.45 16.28
C LYS A 123 -19.04 -28.01 17.12
N ASN A 124 -18.89 -27.89 18.43
CA ASN A 124 -19.90 -28.31 19.40
C ASN A 124 -20.84 -27.15 19.71
N VAL A 125 -22.15 -27.38 19.59
CA VAL A 125 -23.23 -26.44 19.95
C VAL A 125 -24.10 -27.06 21.04
N LEU A 126 -24.70 -26.22 21.87
CA LEU A 126 -25.63 -26.63 22.92
C LEU A 126 -27.05 -26.58 22.34
N CYS A 127 -27.84 -27.63 22.58
CA CYS A 127 -29.27 -27.58 22.28
C CYS A 127 -29.91 -26.41 23.06
N PRO A 128 -30.70 -25.53 22.42
CA PRO A 128 -31.31 -24.40 23.11
C PRO A 128 -32.31 -24.81 24.20
N ASP A 129 -32.85 -26.03 24.11
CA ASP A 129 -33.91 -26.52 25.01
C ASP A 129 -33.31 -27.32 26.18
N CYS A 130 -32.66 -28.46 25.91
CA CYS A 130 -32.13 -29.33 26.96
C CYS A 130 -30.65 -29.06 27.33
N LYS A 131 -29.99 -28.10 26.67
CA LYS A 131 -28.55 -27.76 26.84
C LYS A 131 -27.57 -28.93 26.63
N HIS A 132 -28.00 -30.03 26.01
CA HIS A 132 -27.09 -31.11 25.65
C HIS A 132 -26.15 -30.68 24.53
N ARG A 133 -24.86 -31.02 24.67
CA ARG A 133 -23.82 -30.63 23.70
C ARG A 133 -23.80 -31.62 22.53
N GLN A 134 -23.91 -31.10 21.31
CA GLN A 134 -23.89 -31.90 20.08
C GLN A 134 -22.91 -31.32 19.07
N LYS A 135 -22.28 -32.21 18.32
CA LYS A 135 -21.34 -31.85 17.27
C LYS A 135 -22.11 -31.65 15.97
N VAL A 136 -21.94 -30.49 15.33
CA VAL A 136 -22.56 -30.23 14.03
C VAL A 136 -21.91 -31.16 13.00
N PRO A 137 -22.69 -31.98 12.26
CA PRO A 137 -22.14 -32.87 11.24
C PRO A 137 -21.39 -32.06 10.18
N LEU A 138 -20.22 -32.56 9.81
CA LEU A 138 -19.47 -32.02 8.67
C LEU A 138 -20.22 -32.42 7.41
N GLN A 139 -20.75 -31.44 6.69
CA GLN A 139 -21.27 -31.70 5.35
C GLN A 139 -20.04 -32.00 4.48
N GLU A 140 -19.94 -33.24 4.01
CA GLU A 140 -18.93 -33.57 3.02
C GLU A 140 -19.19 -32.63 1.83
N LYS A 141 -18.23 -31.75 1.51
CA LYS A 141 -18.25 -31.01 0.26
C LYS A 141 -18.31 -32.09 -0.81
N GLY A 142 -19.49 -32.31 -1.40
CA GLY A 142 -19.69 -33.34 -2.41
C GLY A 142 -18.53 -33.20 -3.38
N LYS A 143 -17.70 -34.26 -3.48
CA LYS A 143 -16.62 -34.27 -4.46
C LYS A 143 -17.28 -33.90 -5.77
N LYS A 144 -16.92 -32.75 -6.36
CA LYS A 144 -17.34 -32.41 -7.72
C LYS A 144 -16.88 -33.58 -8.58
N GLY A 145 -17.80 -34.48 -8.91
CA GLY A 145 -17.56 -35.54 -9.88
C GLY A 145 -17.01 -34.83 -11.10
N GLY A 146 -15.85 -35.27 -11.59
CA GLY A 146 -15.29 -34.67 -12.79
C GLY A 146 -16.36 -34.69 -13.87
N TRP A 147 -16.49 -33.61 -14.64
CA TRP A 147 -17.48 -33.43 -15.73
C TRP A 147 -17.50 -34.56 -16.78
N ARG A 148 -16.59 -35.53 -16.69
CA ARG A 148 -16.54 -36.75 -17.50
C ARG A 148 -17.39 -37.91 -16.95
N GLU A 149 -17.84 -37.86 -15.70
CA GLU A 149 -18.70 -38.88 -15.08
C GLU A 149 -20.19 -38.47 -15.08
N GLN A 150 -20.52 -37.28 -15.58
CA GLN A 150 -21.91 -36.87 -15.80
C GLN A 150 -22.39 -37.41 -17.14
N ASN A 151 -23.33 -38.37 -17.03
CA ASN A 151 -24.07 -38.97 -18.12
C ASN A 151 -24.66 -37.91 -19.07
N ALA A 152 -24.75 -38.33 -20.33
CA ALA A 152 -25.28 -37.60 -21.48
C ALA A 152 -26.60 -36.84 -21.18
N PRO A 153 -26.82 -35.69 -21.85
CA PRO A 153 -27.99 -34.84 -21.61
C PRO A 153 -29.30 -35.59 -21.86
N GLU A 154 -30.23 -35.46 -20.92
CA GLU A 154 -31.61 -35.95 -20.97
C GLU A 154 -32.38 -35.26 -22.10
N GLY A 155 -32.22 -35.75 -23.33
CA GLY A 155 -32.93 -35.21 -24.50
C GLY A 155 -33.15 -36.19 -25.65
N VAL A 156 -32.55 -37.39 -25.62
CA VAL A 156 -32.69 -38.38 -26.68
C VAL A 156 -33.53 -39.55 -26.16
N LYS A 157 -34.82 -39.58 -26.53
CA LYS A 157 -35.67 -40.77 -26.38
C LYS A 157 -35.08 -41.91 -27.20
N GLN A 158 -34.45 -42.88 -26.53
CA GLN A 158 -34.17 -44.18 -27.13
C GLN A 158 -35.41 -45.07 -26.96
N GLU A 159 -36.19 -45.21 -28.04
CA GLU A 159 -37.20 -46.25 -28.15
C GLU A 159 -36.51 -47.62 -28.23
N LYS A 160 -36.80 -48.48 -27.25
CA LYS A 160 -36.44 -49.90 -27.30
C LYS A 160 -37.34 -50.60 -28.32
N LEU A 161 -36.75 -51.01 -29.44
CA LEU A 161 -37.34 -52.03 -30.32
C LEU A 161 -37.00 -53.40 -29.75
N GLU A 162 -38.00 -54.08 -29.16
CA GLU A 162 -37.94 -55.51 -28.88
C GLU A 162 -38.06 -56.30 -30.19
N GLY A 163 -37.15 -57.24 -30.42
CA GLY A 163 -37.37 -58.32 -31.40
C GLY A 163 -36.52 -58.34 -32.66
N VAL A 164 -35.29 -57.81 -32.67
CA VAL A 164 -34.35 -58.09 -33.78
C VAL A 164 -33.11 -58.82 -33.26
N ILE A 165 -33.17 -60.15 -33.38
CA ILE A 165 -32.03 -61.05 -33.25
C ILE A 165 -31.19 -60.89 -34.52
N GLY A 166 -30.09 -60.14 -34.42
CA GLY A 166 -29.09 -60.03 -35.46
C GLY A 166 -28.14 -61.23 -35.44
N SER A 167 -28.19 -62.06 -36.48
CA SER A 167 -27.45 -63.31 -36.68
C SER A 167 -25.95 -63.10 -36.95
N ARG A 168 -25.25 -62.47 -36.01
CA ARG A 168 -23.77 -62.38 -36.00
C ARG A 168 -23.13 -62.76 -34.66
N ASP A 169 -23.89 -63.36 -33.75
CA ASP A 169 -23.39 -63.97 -32.53
C ASP A 169 -23.02 -65.43 -32.76
N ASN A 170 -21.73 -65.67 -32.95
CA ASN A 170 -21.08 -66.91 -32.53
C ASN A 170 -19.62 -66.61 -32.22
N LYS A 171 -19.38 -66.08 -31.02
CA LYS A 171 -18.24 -66.37 -30.11
C LYS A 171 -18.02 -65.21 -29.16
N MET A 172 -18.64 -65.30 -27.98
CA MET A 172 -17.97 -65.54 -26.70
C MET A 172 -18.94 -65.18 -25.60
N VAL A 173 -19.26 -66.15 -24.75
CA VAL A 173 -20.04 -65.98 -23.54
C VAL A 173 -19.29 -64.98 -22.66
N SER A 174 -19.88 -63.80 -22.41
CA SER A 174 -19.24 -62.81 -21.56
C SER A 174 -19.12 -63.37 -20.14
N GLY A 175 -18.00 -63.14 -19.47
CA GLY A 175 -17.73 -63.68 -18.12
C GLY A 175 -18.82 -63.37 -17.09
N ASP A 176 -19.62 -62.34 -17.32
CA ASP A 176 -20.73 -61.96 -16.45
C ASP A 176 -21.91 -62.92 -16.50
N THR A 177 -22.17 -63.57 -17.65
CA THR A 177 -23.20 -64.62 -17.73
C THR A 177 -22.78 -65.91 -17.03
N LEU A 178 -21.48 -66.25 -17.04
CA LEU A 178 -20.92 -67.38 -16.29
C LEU A 178 -20.88 -67.14 -14.77
N ARG A 179 -20.73 -65.87 -14.33
CA ARG A 179 -20.84 -65.47 -12.92
C ARG A 179 -22.29 -65.51 -12.43
N ALA A 180 -23.24 -65.05 -13.25
CA ALA A 180 -24.66 -65.02 -12.89
C ALA A 180 -25.29 -66.42 -12.77
N THR A 181 -24.79 -67.41 -13.51
CA THR A 181 -25.27 -68.80 -13.43
C THR A 181 -24.63 -69.64 -12.31
N GLY A 182 -23.74 -69.05 -11.49
CA GLY A 182 -23.13 -69.73 -10.34
C GLY A 182 -22.18 -70.89 -10.68
N VAL A 183 -21.75 -71.00 -11.94
CA VAL A 183 -20.87 -72.09 -12.43
C VAL A 183 -19.40 -71.84 -12.07
N ILE A 184 -19.00 -70.58 -11.85
CA ILE A 184 -17.68 -70.23 -11.34
C ILE A 184 -17.85 -69.69 -9.92
N LYS A 185 -17.67 -70.55 -8.91
CA LYS A 185 -17.37 -70.12 -7.55
C LYS A 185 -15.90 -69.71 -7.51
N GLU A 186 -15.61 -68.45 -7.85
CA GLU A 186 -14.33 -67.86 -7.48
C GLU A 186 -14.34 -67.65 -5.96
N GLU A 187 -13.96 -68.69 -5.22
CA GLU A 187 -13.39 -68.52 -3.87
C GLU A 187 -12.10 -67.71 -4.05
N PHE A 188 -12.23 -66.38 -4.07
CA PHE A 188 -11.10 -65.50 -3.81
C PHE A 188 -10.69 -65.76 -2.36
N ASP A 189 -9.73 -66.66 -2.16
CA ASP A 189 -8.96 -66.69 -0.92
C ASP A 189 -8.45 -65.28 -0.69
N ALA A 190 -9.00 -64.61 0.33
CA ALA A 190 -8.59 -63.27 0.69
C ALA A 190 -7.10 -63.30 0.94
N LEU A 191 -6.32 -62.76 0.00
CA LEU A 191 -4.87 -62.64 0.14
C LEU A 191 -4.61 -62.03 1.52
N PRO A 192 -3.86 -62.71 2.40
CA PRO A 192 -3.68 -62.25 3.76
C PRO A 192 -3.20 -60.81 3.72
N SER A 193 -3.85 -59.91 4.47
CA SER A 193 -3.60 -58.46 4.46
C SER A 193 -2.11 -58.11 4.66
N SER A 194 -1.32 -59.03 5.22
CA SER A 194 0.14 -58.97 5.31
C SER A 194 0.85 -58.87 3.95
N ILE A 195 0.29 -59.42 2.87
CA ILE A 195 0.84 -59.31 1.50
C ILE A 195 0.67 -57.87 0.99
N TYR A 196 -0.52 -57.26 1.16
CA TYR A 196 -0.75 -55.86 0.78
C TYR A 196 0.14 -54.90 1.59
N VAL A 197 0.29 -55.13 2.89
CA VAL A 197 1.18 -54.33 3.75
C VAL A 197 2.64 -54.46 3.30
N LYS A 198 3.08 -55.66 2.91
CA LYS A 198 4.43 -55.86 2.36
C LYS A 198 4.63 -55.16 1.02
N TRP A 199 3.66 -55.19 0.11
CA TRP A 199 3.77 -54.47 -1.17
C TRP A 199 3.76 -52.94 -0.98
N VAL A 200 2.93 -52.42 -0.09
CA VAL A 200 2.93 -50.99 0.26
C VAL A 200 4.25 -50.60 0.93
N ALA A 201 4.84 -51.45 1.78
CA ALA A 201 6.13 -51.17 2.38
C ALA A 201 7.28 -51.22 1.36
N ILE A 202 7.30 -52.24 0.47
CA ILE A 202 8.39 -52.46 -0.49
C ILE A 202 8.35 -51.43 -1.63
N ILE A 203 7.17 -51.07 -2.13
CA ILE A 203 7.04 -50.13 -3.26
C ILE A 203 6.74 -48.71 -2.76
N GLY A 204 5.83 -48.58 -1.80
CA GLY A 204 5.35 -47.28 -1.33
C GLY A 204 6.41 -46.48 -0.60
N ILE A 205 7.25 -47.10 0.24
CA ILE A 205 8.30 -46.38 0.99
C ILE A 205 9.39 -45.82 0.04
N PRO A 206 9.96 -46.59 -0.91
CA PRO A 206 10.91 -46.04 -1.87
C PRO A 206 10.31 -44.93 -2.74
N LEU A 207 9.06 -45.06 -3.18
CA LEU A 207 8.38 -43.99 -3.93
C LEU A 207 8.19 -42.72 -3.10
N LEU A 208 7.82 -42.87 -1.82
CA LEU A 208 7.72 -41.74 -0.88
C LEU A 208 9.08 -41.09 -0.61
N LEU A 209 10.15 -41.88 -0.44
CA LEU A 209 11.50 -41.37 -0.25
C LEU A 209 12.03 -40.70 -1.51
N LEU A 210 11.73 -41.23 -2.70
CA LEU A 210 12.14 -40.64 -3.97
C LEU A 210 11.36 -39.36 -4.24
N ALA A 211 10.04 -39.34 -4.01
CA ALA A 211 9.22 -38.13 -4.09
C ALA A 211 9.69 -37.08 -3.06
N GLY A 212 9.93 -37.48 -1.82
CA GLY A 212 10.47 -36.63 -0.76
C GLY A 212 11.86 -36.11 -1.08
N GLY A 213 12.72 -36.94 -1.67
CA GLY A 213 14.07 -36.58 -2.12
C GLY A 213 14.06 -35.61 -3.29
N VAL A 214 13.16 -35.77 -4.26
CA VAL A 214 12.97 -34.82 -5.37
C VAL A 214 12.44 -33.49 -4.87
N VAL A 215 11.42 -33.49 -4.00
CA VAL A 215 10.89 -32.25 -3.40
C VAL A 215 11.96 -31.55 -2.55
N TYR A 216 12.70 -32.30 -1.73
CA TYR A 216 13.81 -31.77 -0.93
C TYR A 216 14.92 -31.20 -1.82
N TRP A 217 15.32 -31.91 -2.88
CA TRP A 217 16.35 -31.45 -3.81
C TRP A 217 15.93 -30.19 -4.58
N ILE A 218 14.68 -30.13 -5.04
CA ILE A 218 14.11 -28.92 -5.66
C ILE A 218 14.14 -27.77 -4.64
N ASN A 219 13.68 -28.00 -3.41
CA ASN A 219 13.64 -26.95 -2.38
C ASN A 219 15.05 -26.45 -2.03
N VAL A 220 16.00 -27.36 -1.77
CA VAL A 220 17.42 -27.02 -1.49
C VAL A 220 18.06 -26.27 -2.65
N ARG A 221 17.80 -26.68 -3.91
CA ARG A 221 18.36 -26.00 -5.08
C ARG A 221 17.78 -24.60 -5.25
N THR A 222 16.50 -24.40 -4.91
CA THR A 222 15.89 -23.06 -4.95
C THR A 222 16.38 -22.15 -3.82
N THR A 223 16.59 -22.66 -2.60
CA THR A 223 17.02 -21.84 -1.46
C THR A 223 18.51 -21.52 -1.49
N THR A 224 19.37 -22.49 -1.85
CA THR A 224 20.82 -22.26 -1.99
C THR A 224 21.19 -21.34 -3.15
N GLY A 225 20.30 -21.18 -4.14
CA GLY A 225 20.49 -20.21 -5.21
C GLY A 225 20.39 -18.77 -4.71
N GLU A 226 19.43 -18.46 -3.84
CA GLU A 226 19.19 -17.11 -3.35
C GLU A 226 20.31 -16.62 -2.43
N THR A 227 20.76 -17.46 -1.49
CA THR A 227 21.85 -17.08 -0.57
C THR A 227 23.14 -16.76 -1.33
N LYS A 228 23.47 -17.54 -2.36
CA LYS A 228 24.61 -17.29 -3.24
C LYS A 228 24.49 -15.99 -4.02
N VAL A 229 23.29 -15.64 -4.48
CA VAL A 229 23.06 -14.36 -5.17
C VAL A 229 23.31 -13.20 -4.19
N VAL A 230 22.84 -13.32 -2.94
CA VAL A 230 23.07 -12.29 -1.93
C VAL A 230 24.55 -12.16 -1.54
N GLU A 231 25.26 -13.26 -1.31
CA GLU A 231 26.70 -13.25 -1.04
C GLU A 231 27.51 -12.64 -2.20
N ASN A 232 27.06 -12.82 -3.45
CA ASN A 232 27.70 -12.20 -4.60
C ASN A 232 27.51 -10.68 -4.63
N PHE A 233 26.45 -10.14 -4.01
CA PHE A 233 26.27 -8.69 -3.90
C PHE A 233 27.27 -8.06 -2.96
N ASP A 234 27.56 -8.67 -1.81
CA ASP A 234 28.57 -8.15 -0.88
C ASP A 234 29.95 -8.11 -1.56
N LYS A 235 30.31 -9.14 -2.32
CA LYS A 235 31.52 -9.13 -3.16
C LYS A 235 31.49 -8.06 -4.25
N SER A 236 30.32 -7.79 -4.83
CA SER A 236 30.15 -6.75 -5.85
C SER A 236 30.30 -5.34 -5.26
N LEU A 237 29.85 -5.14 -4.03
CA LEU A 237 30.00 -3.87 -3.29
C LEU A 237 31.46 -3.56 -2.95
N GLU A 238 32.32 -4.59 -2.87
CA GLU A 238 33.75 -4.48 -2.63
C GLU A 238 34.59 -4.41 -3.92
N ALA A 239 33.97 -4.60 -5.09
CA ALA A 239 34.66 -4.56 -6.37
C ALA A 239 35.22 -3.14 -6.66
N GLU A 240 36.48 -3.08 -7.10
CA GLU A 240 37.18 -1.82 -7.38
C GLU A 240 36.43 -0.94 -8.39
N GLU A 241 35.79 -1.54 -9.40
CA GLU A 241 35.02 -0.77 -10.38
C GLU A 241 33.77 -0.11 -9.78
N MET A 242 33.19 -0.71 -8.75
CA MET A 242 32.01 -0.14 -8.06
C MET A 242 32.43 0.99 -7.11
N THR A 243 33.60 0.90 -6.49
CA THR A 243 34.10 1.95 -5.57
C THR A 243 34.53 3.22 -6.31
N GLN A 244 34.90 3.12 -7.59
CA GLN A 244 35.15 4.28 -8.46
C GLN A 244 33.88 5.09 -8.76
N LEU A 245 32.70 4.50 -8.57
CA LEU A 245 31.39 5.10 -8.85
C LEU A 245 30.64 5.40 -7.54
N PRO A 246 30.84 6.55 -6.88
CA PRO A 246 30.46 6.75 -5.47
C PRO A 246 28.97 6.55 -5.16
N LEU A 247 28.07 6.77 -6.13
CA LEU A 247 26.62 6.61 -5.95
C LEU A 247 26.12 5.18 -6.21
N TYR A 248 26.87 4.35 -6.92
CA TYR A 248 26.47 2.98 -7.26
C TYR A 248 26.36 2.06 -6.04
N PRO A 249 27.37 2.00 -5.15
CA PRO A 249 27.25 1.24 -3.91
C PRO A 249 26.11 1.73 -3.02
N ALA A 250 25.75 3.01 -3.06
CA ALA A 250 24.60 3.53 -2.33
C ALA A 250 23.29 3.00 -2.90
N ALA A 251 23.09 3.13 -4.21
CA ALA A 251 21.88 2.67 -4.89
C ALA A 251 21.67 1.17 -4.78
N LEU A 252 22.74 0.37 -4.93
CA LEU A 252 22.67 -1.08 -4.76
C LEU A 252 22.31 -1.44 -3.31
N ARG A 253 22.92 -0.79 -2.31
CA ARG A 253 22.57 -0.99 -0.90
C ARG A 253 21.13 -0.58 -0.57
N ILE A 254 20.57 0.44 -1.21
CA ILE A 254 19.14 0.80 -1.06
C ILE A 254 18.26 -0.38 -1.54
N ALA A 255 18.55 -0.94 -2.72
CA ALA A 255 17.80 -2.07 -3.27
C ALA A 255 17.94 -3.34 -2.42
N LEU A 256 19.14 -3.64 -1.93
CA LEU A 256 19.40 -4.77 -1.02
C LEU A 256 18.68 -4.59 0.32
N GLY A 257 18.75 -3.39 0.90
CA GLY A 257 18.03 -3.06 2.12
C GLY A 257 16.51 -3.19 1.95
N GLU A 258 15.97 -2.77 0.81
CA GLU A 258 14.55 -2.95 0.48
C GLU A 258 14.17 -4.44 0.39
N TYR A 259 14.98 -5.24 -0.29
CA TYR A 259 14.78 -6.68 -0.44
C TYR A 259 14.76 -7.40 0.90
N GLU A 260 15.78 -7.16 1.74
CA GLU A 260 15.89 -7.77 3.06
C GLU A 260 14.79 -7.28 4.01
N ALA A 261 14.41 -5.99 3.93
CA ALA A 261 13.31 -5.45 4.73
C ALA A 261 11.97 -6.13 4.38
N ARG A 262 11.77 -6.59 3.15
CA ARG A 262 10.56 -7.27 2.69
C ARG A 262 10.58 -8.78 2.89
N ASN A 263 11.75 -9.36 3.14
CA ASN A 263 11.95 -10.80 3.22
C ASN A 263 11.35 -11.39 4.51
N ARG A 264 10.09 -11.84 4.42
CA ARG A 264 9.34 -12.44 5.56
C ARG A 264 9.62 -13.92 5.76
N ASN A 265 10.12 -14.61 4.73
CA ASN A 265 10.10 -16.07 4.69
C ASN A 265 11.31 -16.70 5.39
N GLN A 266 12.44 -16.00 5.52
CA GLN A 266 13.68 -16.56 6.07
C GLN A 266 13.60 -17.02 7.53
N LEU A 267 12.67 -16.50 8.35
CA LEU A 267 12.58 -16.89 9.76
C LEU A 267 11.86 -18.21 10.00
N LYS A 268 11.10 -18.73 9.02
CA LYS A 268 10.26 -19.93 9.24
C LYS A 268 11.06 -21.24 9.21
N ASP A 269 12.21 -21.27 8.54
CA ASP A 269 12.90 -22.54 8.26
C ASP A 269 13.84 -23.01 9.38
N GLY A 270 13.97 -22.27 10.48
CA GLY A 270 14.68 -22.71 11.69
C GLY A 270 16.18 -23.02 11.52
N GLN A 271 16.72 -22.97 10.30
CA GLN A 271 18.08 -23.41 9.95
C GLN A 271 19.11 -22.29 9.89
N GLN A 272 18.71 -21.02 9.81
CA GLN A 272 19.65 -19.89 9.78
C GLN A 272 19.41 -18.98 10.98
N LYS A 273 20.01 -19.36 12.11
CA LYS A 273 19.80 -18.71 13.42
C LYS A 273 20.55 -17.40 13.59
N ASP A 274 21.48 -17.07 12.67
CA ASP A 274 22.54 -16.12 12.98
C ASP A 274 22.33 -14.70 12.43
N VAL A 275 21.47 -14.48 11.41
CA VAL A 275 21.27 -13.15 10.83
C VAL A 275 19.78 -12.83 10.65
N ASN A 276 19.28 -11.85 11.39
CA ASN A 276 17.93 -11.34 11.23
C ASN A 276 17.85 -10.46 9.97
N PRO A 277 16.93 -10.74 9.01
CA PRO A 277 16.77 -9.95 7.79
C PRO A 277 16.58 -8.44 8.07
N ARG A 278 15.87 -8.12 9.16
CA ARG A 278 15.69 -6.73 9.62
C ARG A 278 17.02 -6.04 9.90
N ASP A 279 17.92 -6.72 10.62
CA ASP A 279 19.19 -6.14 11.05
C ASP A 279 20.13 -5.96 9.84
N LYS A 280 20.09 -6.92 8.90
CA LYS A 280 20.80 -6.82 7.62
C LYS A 280 20.27 -5.69 6.73
N ALA A 281 18.96 -5.51 6.66
CA ALA A 281 18.36 -4.37 5.97
C ALA A 281 18.83 -3.03 6.55
N ILE A 282 18.88 -2.92 7.88
CA ILE A 282 19.39 -1.72 8.59
C ILE A 282 20.86 -1.48 8.27
N GLU A 283 21.68 -2.54 8.23
CA GLU A 283 23.08 -2.46 7.83
C GLU A 283 23.23 -1.90 6.41
N TYR A 284 22.49 -2.45 5.44
CA TYR A 284 22.52 -1.94 4.07
C TYR A 284 22.06 -0.49 3.97
N PHE A 285 20.97 -0.09 4.64
CA PHE A 285 20.52 1.31 4.63
C PHE A 285 21.51 2.27 5.30
N ARG A 286 22.19 1.85 6.38
CA ARG A 286 23.27 2.64 6.99
C ARG A 286 24.47 2.77 6.08
N GLY A 287 24.86 1.69 5.41
CA GLY A 287 25.91 1.70 4.40
C GLY A 287 25.55 2.60 3.21
N ALA A 288 24.29 2.57 2.75
CA ALA A 288 23.81 3.47 1.72
C ALA A 288 23.91 4.94 2.15
N LEU A 289 23.45 5.28 3.36
CA LEU A 289 23.57 6.63 3.91
C LEU A 289 25.03 7.07 4.03
N ALA A 290 25.93 6.19 4.48
CA ALA A 290 27.36 6.49 4.57
C ALA A 290 27.96 6.81 3.20
N ASN A 291 27.64 6.02 2.16
CA ASN A 291 28.09 6.28 0.79
C ASN A 291 27.51 7.58 0.23
N LEU A 292 26.22 7.88 0.49
CA LEU A 292 25.62 9.14 0.06
C LEU A 292 26.25 10.35 0.74
N ASN A 293 26.63 10.24 2.01
CA ASN A 293 27.34 11.31 2.72
C ASN A 293 28.76 11.52 2.17
N ALA A 294 29.43 10.43 1.77
CA ALA A 294 30.79 10.46 1.22
C ALA A 294 30.84 10.91 -0.25
N ALA A 295 29.78 10.66 -1.02
CA ALA A 295 29.73 11.01 -2.45
C ALA A 295 29.75 12.54 -2.68
N PRO A 296 30.32 13.03 -3.80
CA PRO A 296 30.27 14.44 -4.17
C PRO A 296 28.83 14.97 -4.27
N ARG A 297 28.62 16.27 -4.03
CA ARG A 297 27.30 16.89 -4.25
C ARG A 297 26.91 16.79 -5.72
N ALA A 298 25.76 16.21 -5.98
CA ALA A 298 25.16 16.08 -7.29
C ALA A 298 23.63 15.92 -7.13
N ALA A 299 22.84 16.33 -8.10
CA ALA A 299 21.39 16.28 -8.01
C ALA A 299 20.85 14.83 -7.95
N ASP A 300 21.49 13.89 -8.64
CA ASP A 300 21.15 12.48 -8.58
C ASP A 300 21.43 11.85 -7.21
N ARG A 301 22.43 12.35 -6.47
CA ARG A 301 22.65 12.03 -5.05
C ARG A 301 21.46 12.44 -4.18
N GLU A 302 20.92 13.64 -4.41
CA GLU A 302 19.77 14.17 -3.65
C GLU A 302 18.52 13.33 -3.90
N GLN A 303 18.30 12.89 -5.15
CA GLN A 303 17.25 11.94 -5.49
C GLN A 303 17.42 10.59 -4.77
N LEU A 304 18.65 10.06 -4.65
CA LEU A 304 18.91 8.82 -3.92
C LEU A 304 18.63 8.93 -2.42
N TYR A 305 18.82 10.09 -1.78
CA TYR A 305 18.34 10.29 -0.39
C TYR A 305 16.83 10.13 -0.31
N GLY A 306 16.09 10.66 -1.28
CA GLY A 306 14.65 10.49 -1.37
C GLY A 306 14.22 9.03 -1.51
N GLU A 307 14.88 8.27 -2.40
CA GLU A 307 14.61 6.84 -2.57
C GLU A 307 14.99 6.03 -1.32
N LEU A 308 16.10 6.34 -0.65
CA LEU A 308 16.48 5.74 0.64
C LEU A 308 15.43 6.03 1.73
N ALA A 309 14.94 7.27 1.82
CA ALA A 309 13.91 7.65 2.78
C ALA A 309 12.61 6.87 2.58
N ILE A 310 12.21 6.62 1.33
CA ILE A 310 11.04 5.80 0.99
C ILE A 310 11.30 4.32 1.27
N ALA A 311 12.47 3.81 0.93
CA ALA A 311 12.83 2.41 1.16
C ALA A 311 12.83 2.06 2.66
N LEU A 312 13.27 2.97 3.53
CA LEU A 312 13.26 2.82 4.99
C LEU A 312 11.86 2.57 5.56
N LEU A 313 10.80 3.06 4.92
CA LEU A 313 9.43 2.81 5.39
C LEU A 313 9.07 1.32 5.38
N ASN A 314 9.75 0.50 4.57
CA ASN A 314 9.56 -0.95 4.57
C ASN A 314 10.06 -1.61 5.87
N LEU A 315 10.88 -0.95 6.69
CA LEU A 315 11.26 -1.46 8.01
C LEU A 315 10.14 -1.32 9.03
N GLY A 316 9.14 -0.48 8.81
CA GLY A 316 8.06 -0.24 9.76
C GLY A 316 7.09 -1.41 9.87
N GLY A 317 6.65 -1.70 11.10
CA GLY A 317 5.64 -2.71 11.39
C GLY A 317 5.06 -2.53 12.79
N GLU A 318 4.03 -3.31 13.08
CA GLU A 318 3.29 -3.29 14.35
C GLU A 318 3.02 -4.72 14.84
N GLY A 319 2.63 -4.86 16.12
CA GLY A 319 2.16 -6.13 16.66
C GLY A 319 3.17 -7.27 16.59
N GLU A 320 2.78 -8.39 15.97
CA GLU A 320 3.59 -9.62 15.84
C GLU A 320 4.92 -9.36 15.13
N ASP A 321 4.94 -8.50 14.11
CA ASP A 321 6.17 -8.17 13.36
C ASP A 321 7.25 -7.53 14.28
N LEU A 322 6.84 -6.83 15.35
CA LEU A 322 7.76 -6.28 16.36
C LEU A 322 8.20 -7.33 17.38
N ILE A 323 7.27 -8.18 17.82
CA ILE A 323 7.53 -9.26 18.79
C ILE A 323 8.53 -10.25 18.20
N GLU A 324 8.35 -10.60 16.93
CA GLU A 324 9.24 -11.51 16.19
C GLU A 324 10.49 -10.81 15.64
N LYS A 325 10.68 -9.52 15.94
CA LYS A 325 11.81 -8.72 15.48
C LYS A 325 11.98 -8.68 13.96
N ARG A 326 10.89 -8.83 13.20
CA ARG A 326 10.87 -8.72 11.74
C ARG A 326 10.92 -7.27 11.25
N LYS A 327 10.36 -6.37 12.05
CA LYS A 327 10.22 -4.94 11.74
C LYS A 327 10.71 -4.08 12.89
N LEU A 328 10.86 -2.79 12.63
CA LEU A 328 11.10 -1.74 13.60
C LEU A 328 9.79 -1.05 13.96
N SER A 329 9.71 -0.57 15.20
CA SER A 329 8.63 0.32 15.62
C SER A 329 8.68 1.61 14.81
N TRP A 330 7.52 2.13 14.41
CA TRP A 330 7.40 3.39 13.68
C TRP A 330 7.98 4.57 14.47
N LEU A 331 7.61 4.65 15.75
CA LEU A 331 8.11 5.64 16.70
C LEU A 331 9.12 4.98 17.66
N PRO A 332 10.09 5.75 18.19
CA PRO A 332 10.96 5.30 19.26
C PRO A 332 10.12 4.73 20.40
N PRO A 333 10.47 3.55 20.95
CA PRO A 333 9.77 3.04 22.10
C PRO A 333 9.87 4.07 23.23
N GLN A 334 8.72 4.54 23.74
CA GLN A 334 8.74 5.35 24.95
C GLN A 334 9.37 4.50 26.03
N GLN A 335 10.53 4.93 26.54
CA GLN A 335 11.21 4.24 27.63
C GLN A 335 10.29 4.27 28.85
N THR A 336 9.42 3.28 28.98
CA THR A 336 8.65 3.10 30.20
C THR A 336 9.67 2.72 31.26
N ALA A 337 9.93 3.64 32.20
CA ALA A 337 10.96 3.57 33.23
C ALA A 337 10.90 2.33 34.15
N THR A 338 10.00 1.38 33.88
CA THR A 338 9.69 0.22 34.70
C THR A 338 10.27 -1.10 34.18
N SER A 339 10.78 -1.19 32.94
CA SER A 339 11.36 -2.45 32.45
C SER A 339 12.81 -2.64 32.93
N ARG A 340 12.98 -3.34 34.05
CA ARG A 340 14.30 -3.74 34.63
C ARG A 340 15.08 -4.77 33.79
N ALA A 341 14.65 -5.08 32.57
CA ALA A 341 15.35 -6.04 31.71
C ALA A 341 16.66 -5.43 31.18
N LYS A 342 17.80 -5.95 31.63
CA LYS A 342 19.17 -5.51 31.28
C LYS A 342 19.60 -5.78 29.84
N VAL A 343 18.69 -6.13 28.92
CA VAL A 343 19.07 -6.35 27.52
C VAL A 343 19.27 -5.00 26.88
N LYS A 344 20.52 -4.64 26.56
CA LYS A 344 20.86 -3.41 25.83
C LYS A 344 20.22 -3.51 24.44
N PRO A 345 19.15 -2.75 24.14
CA PRO A 345 18.52 -2.81 22.83
C PRO A 345 19.50 -2.35 21.75
N ASN A 346 19.34 -2.88 20.53
CA ASN A 346 20.12 -2.38 19.40
C ASN A 346 19.82 -0.88 19.22
N ALA A 347 20.83 -0.07 18.89
CA ALA A 347 20.66 1.36 18.64
C ALA A 347 19.56 1.64 17.60
N ALA A 348 19.39 0.75 16.61
CA ALA A 348 18.31 0.86 15.64
C ALA A 348 16.91 0.70 16.25
N GLU A 349 16.74 -0.20 17.22
CA GLU A 349 15.46 -0.45 17.91
C GLU A 349 15.07 0.73 18.82
N LEU A 350 16.07 1.37 19.43
CA LEU A 350 15.87 2.60 20.21
C LEU A 350 15.39 3.76 19.35
N GLU A 351 15.84 3.82 18.10
CA GLU A 351 15.52 4.90 17.17
C GLU A 351 14.19 4.68 16.44
N GLY A 352 13.84 3.42 16.19
CA GLY A 352 12.71 3.08 15.32
C GLY A 352 12.90 3.58 13.89
N VAL A 353 11.82 3.52 13.09
CA VAL A 353 11.81 4.05 11.71
C VAL A 353 12.00 5.56 11.70
N GLN A 354 11.35 6.28 12.62
CA GLN A 354 11.48 7.74 12.74
C GLN A 354 12.93 8.20 12.92
N GLY A 355 13.71 7.53 13.78
CA GLY A 355 15.10 7.90 14.00
C GLY A 355 15.99 7.61 12.78
N GLN A 356 15.79 6.46 12.11
CA GLN A 356 16.49 6.18 10.85
C GLN A 356 16.12 7.20 9.76
N LEU A 357 14.84 7.52 9.61
CA LEU A 357 14.35 8.51 8.65
C LEU A 357 14.94 9.90 8.92
N ARG A 358 14.96 10.36 10.18
CA ARG A 358 15.58 11.64 10.57
C ARG A 358 17.05 11.72 10.16
N ARG A 359 17.84 10.64 10.29
CA ARG A 359 19.24 10.62 9.86
C ARG A 359 19.38 10.83 8.36
N VAL A 360 18.55 10.16 7.56
CA VAL A 360 18.56 10.31 6.10
C VAL A 360 18.12 11.72 5.68
N LEU A 361 17.07 12.25 6.30
CA LEU A 361 16.56 13.59 6.00
C LEU A 361 17.55 14.69 6.41
N ASN A 362 18.29 14.51 7.50
CA ASN A 362 19.42 15.40 7.85
C ASN A 362 20.50 15.37 6.77
N GLY A 363 20.87 14.19 6.27
CA GLY A 363 21.84 14.07 5.17
C GLY A 363 21.39 14.81 3.90
N LEU A 364 20.09 14.74 3.57
CA LEU A 364 19.51 15.52 2.47
C LEU A 364 19.52 17.03 2.72
N LYS A 365 19.23 17.47 3.95
CA LYS A 365 19.34 18.88 4.34
C LYS A 365 20.78 19.39 4.25
N ASP A 366 21.75 18.58 4.70
CA ASP A 366 23.19 18.88 4.64
C ASP A 366 23.73 18.84 3.20
N ALA A 367 23.08 18.07 2.32
CA ALA A 367 23.31 18.12 0.88
C ALA A 367 22.97 19.48 0.28
N LYS A 368 22.16 20.30 0.97
CA LYS A 368 21.59 21.57 0.51
C LYS A 368 20.61 21.40 -0.65
N ALA A 369 19.87 20.28 -0.64
CA ALA A 369 18.83 20.06 -1.62
C ALA A 369 17.80 21.20 -1.62
N GLU A 370 17.34 21.55 -2.81
CA GLU A 370 16.41 22.66 -3.01
C GLU A 370 15.14 22.46 -2.20
N PHE A 371 14.53 23.59 -1.78
CA PHE A 371 13.29 23.54 -1.01
C PHE A 371 12.19 22.75 -1.73
N ASP A 372 12.05 22.92 -3.05
CA ASP A 372 11.02 22.24 -3.84
C ASP A 372 11.23 20.72 -3.90
N GLU A 373 12.49 20.26 -3.96
CA GLU A 373 12.82 18.84 -3.94
C GLU A 373 12.50 18.20 -2.59
N ARG A 374 12.94 18.84 -1.49
CA ARG A 374 12.59 18.41 -0.13
C ARG A 374 11.08 18.36 0.09
N THR A 375 10.38 19.30 -0.50
CA THR A 375 8.92 19.42 -0.45
C THR A 375 8.21 18.33 -1.26
N ALA A 376 8.68 18.01 -2.47
CA ALA A 376 8.16 16.91 -3.28
C ALA A 376 8.36 15.56 -2.57
N LEU A 377 9.53 15.35 -1.96
CA LEU A 377 9.81 14.18 -1.12
C LEU A 377 8.88 14.12 0.09
N LEU A 378 8.66 15.24 0.77
CA LEU A 378 7.75 15.33 1.92
C LEU A 378 6.33 14.87 1.55
N ARG A 379 5.79 15.34 0.42
CA ARG A 379 4.47 14.91 -0.07
C ARG A 379 4.43 13.42 -0.37
N ARG A 380 5.48 12.88 -1.01
CA ARG A 380 5.60 11.43 -1.28
C ARG A 380 5.65 10.62 0.02
N LEU A 381 6.47 11.02 0.99
CA LEU A 381 6.56 10.37 2.31
C LEU A 381 5.23 10.42 3.05
N SER A 382 4.55 11.56 3.02
CA SER A 382 3.24 11.75 3.66
C SER A 382 2.21 10.79 3.09
N ARG A 383 2.15 10.63 1.76
CA ARG A 383 1.24 9.66 1.12
C ARG A 383 1.54 8.22 1.51
N GLU A 384 2.80 7.81 1.53
CA GLU A 384 3.15 6.44 1.94
C GLU A 384 2.84 6.18 3.43
N LEU A 385 3.09 7.14 4.31
CA LEU A 385 2.78 7.03 5.74
C LEU A 385 1.28 7.11 6.05
N LEU A 386 0.50 7.83 5.24
CA LEU A 386 -0.95 7.86 5.35
C LEU A 386 -1.59 6.50 5.06
N LYS A 387 -1.02 5.71 4.13
CA LYS A 387 -1.49 4.34 3.85
C LYS A 387 -1.38 3.42 5.07
N VAL A 388 -0.41 3.66 5.94
CA VAL A 388 -0.18 2.89 7.18
C VAL A 388 -0.63 3.62 8.44
N ASN A 389 -1.30 4.79 8.31
CA ASN A 389 -1.77 5.62 9.42
C ASN A 389 -0.65 6.10 10.39
N GLN A 390 0.55 6.36 9.87
CA GLN A 390 1.74 6.74 10.64
C GLN A 390 2.26 8.14 10.31
N ILE A 391 1.35 9.10 10.09
CA ILE A 391 1.69 10.48 9.67
C ILE A 391 2.56 11.22 10.69
N GLU A 392 2.49 10.84 11.97
CA GLU A 392 3.32 11.43 13.03
C GLU A 392 4.83 11.19 12.82
N VAL A 393 5.20 10.13 12.12
CA VAL A 393 6.60 9.82 11.78
C VAL A 393 7.20 10.94 10.93
N VAL A 394 6.47 11.44 9.93
CA VAL A 394 6.98 12.54 9.07
C VAL A 394 6.82 13.90 9.75
N ARG A 395 5.72 14.17 10.47
CA ARG A 395 5.55 15.42 11.23
C ARG A 395 6.71 15.67 12.19
N SER A 396 7.08 14.63 12.92
CA SER A 396 8.18 14.69 13.88
C SER A 396 9.57 14.72 13.23
N ALA A 397 9.70 14.37 11.95
CA ALA A 397 10.94 14.45 11.19
C ALA A 397 11.13 15.79 10.47
N LEU A 398 10.15 16.69 10.48
CA LEU A 398 10.23 18.01 9.83
C LEU A 398 11.48 18.83 10.19
N PRO A 399 11.93 18.92 11.47
CA PRO A 399 13.13 19.70 11.79
C PRO A 399 14.42 19.15 11.17
N ALA A 400 14.43 17.86 10.85
CA ALA A 400 15.56 17.22 10.16
C ALA A 400 15.63 17.59 8.68
N LEU A 401 14.48 17.89 8.07
CA LEU A 401 14.39 18.21 6.64
C LEU A 401 14.37 19.72 6.38
N PHE A 402 13.77 20.52 7.26
CA PHE A 402 13.48 21.94 7.03
C PHE A 402 14.09 22.85 8.11
N SER A 403 14.31 24.11 7.75
CA SER A 403 14.58 25.19 8.72
C SER A 403 13.31 25.58 9.48
N ASP A 404 13.43 26.29 10.60
CA ASP A 404 12.25 26.66 11.42
C ASP A 404 11.23 27.51 10.66
N ALA A 405 11.67 28.36 9.71
CA ALA A 405 10.78 29.15 8.86
C ALA A 405 10.05 28.27 7.82
N GLU A 406 10.75 27.31 7.23
CA GLU A 406 10.21 26.38 6.24
C GLU A 406 9.25 25.34 6.85
N GLN A 407 9.38 25.02 8.14
CA GLN A 407 8.55 24.04 8.83
C GLN A 407 7.05 24.35 8.77
N TYR A 408 6.65 25.62 8.75
CA TYR A 408 5.23 26.00 8.63
C TYR A 408 4.64 25.64 7.27
N GLU A 409 5.37 25.88 6.19
CA GLU A 409 4.96 25.49 4.83
C GLU A 409 4.92 23.96 4.71
N ALA A 410 5.92 23.27 5.24
CA ALA A 410 5.99 21.82 5.25
C ALA A 410 4.87 21.15 6.06
N GLU A 411 4.58 21.63 7.28
CA GLU A 411 3.48 21.12 8.11
C GLU A 411 2.12 21.38 7.45
N ALA A 412 1.96 22.52 6.77
CA ALA A 412 0.74 22.80 6.02
C ALA A 412 0.56 21.84 4.83
N GLN A 413 1.63 21.46 4.13
CA GLN A 413 1.55 20.46 3.07
C GLN A 413 1.18 19.07 3.57
N ILE A 414 1.68 18.67 4.73
CA ILE A 414 1.21 17.43 5.39
C ILE A 414 -0.30 17.54 5.66
N GLY A 415 -0.77 18.68 6.17
CA GLY A 415 -2.20 18.92 6.40
C GLY A 415 -3.04 18.80 5.13
N LEU A 416 -2.53 19.29 4.00
CA LEU A 416 -3.19 19.17 2.69
C LEU A 416 -3.22 17.72 2.19
N GLU A 417 -2.13 16.97 2.34
CA GLU A 417 -2.11 15.54 1.99
C GLU A 417 -3.05 14.71 2.91
N CYS A 418 -3.14 15.05 4.20
CA CYS A 418 -4.14 14.47 5.13
C CYS A 418 -5.57 14.76 4.65
N PHE A 419 -5.87 16.00 4.25
CA PHE A 419 -7.17 16.37 3.72
C PHE A 419 -7.53 15.56 2.47
N ARG A 420 -6.59 15.43 1.53
CA ARG A 420 -6.75 14.60 0.31
C ARG A 420 -6.98 13.13 0.60
N ALA A 421 -6.35 12.60 1.65
CA ALA A 421 -6.54 11.23 2.11
C ALA A 421 -7.80 11.04 2.98
N ASN A 422 -8.73 11.99 2.98
CA ASN A 422 -9.96 12.00 3.80
C ASN A 422 -9.70 11.91 5.32
N LYS A 423 -8.55 12.38 5.80
CA LYS A 423 -8.20 12.49 7.23
C LYS A 423 -8.45 13.92 7.72
N GLN A 424 -9.70 14.38 7.61
CA GLN A 424 -10.09 15.76 7.88
C GLN A 424 -9.80 16.21 9.31
N ASP A 425 -9.99 15.33 10.30
CA ASP A 425 -9.71 15.65 11.71
C ASP A 425 -8.24 16.00 11.94
N THR A 426 -7.33 15.17 11.40
CA THR A 426 -5.89 15.42 11.46
C THR A 426 -5.50 16.68 10.68
N ALA A 427 -6.09 16.90 9.51
CA ALA A 427 -5.86 18.12 8.74
C ALA A 427 -6.31 19.38 9.51
N ARG A 428 -7.46 19.33 10.18
CA ARG A 428 -7.99 20.42 11.03
C ARG A 428 -7.13 20.65 12.26
N GLU A 429 -6.67 19.61 12.94
CA GLU A 429 -5.71 19.71 14.04
C GLU A 429 -4.44 20.46 13.61
N ILE A 430 -3.87 20.06 12.47
CA ILE A 430 -2.69 20.71 11.88
C ILE A 430 -2.99 22.18 11.54
N GLY A 431 -4.12 22.46 10.88
CA GLY A 431 -4.53 23.82 10.50
C GLY A 431 -4.69 24.75 11.70
N GLU A 432 -5.33 24.30 12.78
CA GLU A 432 -5.51 25.07 14.01
C GLU A 432 -4.18 25.27 14.77
N LYS A 433 -3.32 24.26 14.79
CA LYS A 433 -1.97 24.39 15.38
C LYS A 433 -1.15 25.44 14.63
N LEU A 434 -1.12 25.38 13.29
CA LEU A 434 -0.43 26.36 12.46
C LEU A 434 -0.97 27.77 12.67
N LYS A 435 -2.29 27.92 12.75
CA LYS A 435 -2.92 29.21 13.03
C LYS A 435 -2.43 29.79 14.35
N LYS A 436 -2.45 29.00 15.43
CA LYS A 436 -1.97 29.43 16.76
C LYS A 436 -0.49 29.83 16.73
N SER A 437 0.36 29.02 16.10
CA SER A 437 1.79 29.29 15.97
C SER A 437 2.07 30.58 15.19
N LEU A 438 1.33 30.84 14.11
CA LEU A 438 1.53 32.02 13.26
C LEU A 438 0.89 33.30 13.82
N SER A 439 -0.16 33.20 14.64
CA SER A 439 -0.79 34.36 15.28
C SER A 439 -0.12 34.78 16.60
N GLY A 440 0.59 33.87 17.26
CA GLY A 440 1.08 34.05 18.63
C GLY A 440 2.53 34.51 18.77
N THR A 441 3.32 34.53 17.69
CA THR A 441 4.73 34.91 17.77
C THR A 441 4.89 36.44 17.72
N PRO A 442 5.57 37.07 18.71
CA PRO A 442 5.83 38.52 18.71
C PRO A 442 6.53 39.03 17.45
N ASN A 443 7.31 38.14 16.82
CA ASN A 443 7.85 38.30 15.49
C ASN A 443 7.16 37.29 14.58
N PRO A 444 6.12 37.67 13.82
CA PRO A 444 5.55 36.78 12.81
C PRO A 444 6.67 36.37 11.83
N PRO A 445 6.66 35.13 11.31
CA PRO A 445 7.60 34.76 10.26
C PRO A 445 7.49 35.74 9.09
N PRO A 446 8.57 35.94 8.33
CA PRO A 446 8.62 36.93 7.27
C PRO A 446 7.44 36.73 6.31
N SER A 447 6.71 37.82 6.06
CA SER A 447 5.73 37.89 4.97
C SER A 447 6.39 37.45 3.66
N PRO A 448 5.74 36.62 2.83
CA PRO A 448 4.32 36.25 2.88
C PRO A 448 4.00 35.01 3.74
N THR A 449 2.76 34.93 4.21
CA THR A 449 2.19 33.72 4.84
C THR A 449 2.39 32.48 3.95
N PRO A 450 2.79 31.33 4.52
CA PRO A 450 3.01 30.09 3.75
C PRO A 450 1.82 29.77 2.83
N ALA A 451 2.08 29.58 1.54
CA ALA A 451 1.04 29.37 0.52
C ALA A 451 0.20 28.11 0.81
N SER A 452 0.84 27.06 1.32
CA SER A 452 0.16 25.84 1.74
C SER A 452 -0.74 26.06 2.95
N ALA A 453 -0.34 26.91 3.90
CA ALA A 453 -1.17 27.20 5.07
C ALA A 453 -2.45 27.95 4.66
N GLN A 454 -2.33 28.92 3.75
CA GLN A 454 -3.49 29.63 3.19
C GLN A 454 -4.47 28.68 2.49
N ALA A 455 -3.95 27.75 1.68
CA ALA A 455 -4.78 26.74 1.02
C ALA A 455 -5.48 25.85 2.05
N LEU A 456 -4.74 25.34 3.03
CA LEU A 456 -5.27 24.45 4.07
C LEU A 456 -6.39 25.10 4.87
N TRP A 457 -6.18 26.34 5.33
CA TRP A 457 -7.20 27.08 6.07
C TRP A 457 -8.43 27.38 5.23
N ASN A 458 -8.26 27.72 3.95
CA ASN A 458 -9.39 27.99 3.07
C ASN A 458 -10.26 26.75 2.87
N VAL A 459 -9.65 25.58 2.64
CA VAL A 459 -10.40 24.34 2.38
C VAL A 459 -11.05 23.79 3.65
N LEU A 460 -10.48 24.09 4.83
CA LEU A 460 -11.03 23.70 6.13
C LEU A 460 -11.96 24.74 6.77
N GLU A 461 -12.16 25.89 6.11
CA GLU A 461 -12.93 27.04 6.61
C GLU A 461 -12.39 27.61 7.94
N ILE A 462 -11.09 27.49 8.17
CA ILE A 462 -10.41 28.05 9.35
C ILE A 462 -10.08 29.51 9.06
N LYS A 463 -10.49 30.43 9.95
CA LYS A 463 -10.09 31.85 9.87
C LYS A 463 -8.60 32.00 10.22
N GLY A 464 -7.71 31.86 9.24
CA GLY A 464 -6.26 32.00 9.38
C GLY A 464 -5.75 33.42 9.13
N PRO A 465 -4.56 33.78 9.66
CA PRO A 465 -3.92 35.07 9.37
C PRO A 465 -3.51 35.17 7.89
N GLY A 466 -3.66 36.34 7.29
CA GLY A 466 -3.11 36.61 5.95
C GLY A 466 -3.75 35.81 4.81
N LEU A 467 -5.04 35.48 4.90
CA LEU A 467 -5.80 34.95 3.77
C LEU A 467 -5.81 36.01 2.65
N VAL A 468 -4.96 35.80 1.63
CA VAL A 468 -4.94 36.64 0.44
C VAL A 468 -6.26 36.42 -0.30
N PRO A 469 -6.98 37.46 -0.77
CA PRO A 469 -8.20 37.29 -1.56
C PRO A 469 -7.89 36.67 -2.92
N ALA A 470 -8.94 36.19 -3.61
CA ALA A 470 -8.77 35.60 -4.93
C ALA A 470 -8.12 36.63 -5.87
N PRO A 471 -7.06 36.24 -6.62
CA PRO A 471 -6.35 37.18 -7.46
C PRO A 471 -7.29 37.68 -8.58
N SER A 472 -7.46 39.00 -8.66
CA SER A 472 -8.18 39.67 -9.75
C SER A 472 -7.28 40.01 -10.95
N GLY A 473 -5.97 39.89 -10.80
CA GLY A 473 -4.95 40.14 -11.82
C GLY A 473 -3.87 39.04 -11.83
N GLU A 474 -2.64 39.39 -12.23
CA GLU A 474 -1.52 38.44 -12.21
C GLU A 474 -1.21 38.02 -10.77
N PRO A 475 -1.39 36.73 -10.43
CA PRO A 475 -1.16 36.27 -9.07
C PRO A 475 0.33 36.23 -8.75
N SER A 476 0.67 36.66 -7.54
CA SER A 476 1.98 36.39 -6.95
C SER A 476 2.23 34.89 -6.84
N ASP A 477 3.49 34.47 -6.75
CA ASP A 477 3.89 33.06 -6.70
C ASP A 477 3.15 32.27 -5.61
N ALA A 478 3.11 32.83 -4.40
CA ALA A 478 2.41 32.26 -3.26
C ALA A 478 0.90 32.16 -3.51
N SER A 479 0.29 33.20 -4.08
CA SER A 479 -1.15 33.21 -4.40
C SER A 479 -1.48 32.20 -5.50
N ARG A 480 -0.63 32.10 -6.53
CA ARG A 480 -0.78 31.16 -7.63
C ARG A 480 -0.78 29.73 -7.12
N TRP A 481 0.19 29.38 -6.28
CA TRP A 481 0.26 28.07 -5.66
C TRP A 481 -0.97 27.80 -4.79
N ALA A 482 -1.31 28.71 -3.87
CA ALA A 482 -2.40 28.54 -2.92
C ALA A 482 -3.76 28.38 -3.62
N TYR A 483 -4.07 29.26 -4.57
CA TYR A 483 -5.34 29.20 -5.29
C TYR A 483 -5.43 28.05 -6.29
N THR A 484 -4.31 27.58 -6.84
CA THR A 484 -4.28 26.33 -7.61
C THR A 484 -4.68 25.16 -6.71
N ALA A 485 -4.05 25.05 -5.53
CA ALA A 485 -4.37 24.01 -4.54
C ALA A 485 -5.83 24.06 -4.08
N ILE A 486 -6.34 25.25 -3.72
CA ILE A 486 -7.73 25.44 -3.27
C ILE A 486 -8.72 24.99 -4.33
N ASN A 487 -8.54 25.41 -5.59
CA ASN A 487 -9.48 25.07 -6.66
C ASN A 487 -9.45 23.57 -6.98
N LEU A 488 -8.28 22.92 -6.95
CA LEU A 488 -8.19 21.47 -7.11
C LEU A 488 -8.94 20.71 -6.02
N LEU A 489 -8.74 21.10 -4.75
CA LEU A 489 -9.41 20.45 -3.62
C LEU A 489 -10.92 20.69 -3.57
N LYS A 490 -11.41 21.77 -4.20
CA LYS A 490 -12.83 22.05 -4.39
C LYS A 490 -13.43 21.39 -5.65
N GLY A 491 -12.62 20.72 -6.46
CA GLY A 491 -13.05 20.12 -7.73
C GLY A 491 -13.13 21.08 -8.92
N ASN A 492 -12.75 22.35 -8.76
CA ASN A 492 -12.76 23.39 -9.79
C ASN A 492 -11.51 23.32 -10.67
N ARG A 493 -11.37 22.24 -11.44
CA ARG A 493 -10.15 21.94 -12.21
C ARG A 493 -9.80 23.00 -13.26
N ASP A 494 -10.78 23.52 -13.99
CA ASP A 494 -10.54 24.53 -15.04
C ASP A 494 -9.98 25.83 -14.46
N GLU A 495 -10.52 26.28 -13.33
CA GLU A 495 -10.05 27.48 -12.65
C GLU A 495 -8.66 27.25 -12.04
N ALA A 496 -8.39 26.06 -11.50
CA ALA A 496 -7.05 25.70 -11.05
C ALA A 496 -6.04 25.77 -12.21
N ARG A 497 -6.38 25.25 -13.39
CA ARG A 497 -5.53 25.30 -14.59
C ARG A 497 -5.31 26.74 -15.05
N LYS A 498 -6.37 27.55 -15.08
CA LYS A 498 -6.31 28.97 -15.47
C LYS A 498 -5.39 29.75 -14.54
N ILE A 499 -5.54 29.60 -13.23
CA ILE A 499 -4.70 30.28 -12.23
C ILE A 499 -3.26 29.76 -12.31
N ALA A 500 -3.06 28.43 -12.34
CA ALA A 500 -1.74 27.83 -12.43
C ALA A 500 -0.97 28.31 -13.66
N ASN A 501 -1.65 28.49 -14.79
CA ASN A 501 -1.07 28.92 -16.07
C ASN A 501 -1.09 30.45 -16.30
N SER A 502 -1.57 31.24 -15.34
CA SER A 502 -1.65 32.69 -15.46
C SER A 502 -0.27 33.37 -15.40
N GLY A 503 -0.20 34.57 -15.99
CA GLY A 503 1.04 35.34 -16.14
C GLY A 503 1.65 35.18 -17.52
N THR A 504 2.01 36.31 -18.13
CA THR A 504 2.70 36.36 -19.43
C THR A 504 4.19 36.68 -19.27
N ASP A 505 4.62 37.10 -18.08
CA ASP A 505 6.03 37.38 -17.82
C ASP A 505 6.84 36.09 -17.85
N VAL A 506 7.93 36.11 -18.63
CA VAL A 506 8.93 35.06 -18.72
C VAL A 506 9.48 34.72 -17.33
N ARG A 507 9.64 35.71 -16.44
CA ARG A 507 10.09 35.53 -15.04
C ARG A 507 9.10 34.72 -14.21
N ALA A 508 7.82 34.73 -14.55
CA ALA A 508 6.78 33.98 -13.87
C ALA A 508 6.76 32.49 -14.28
N THR A 509 7.66 32.03 -15.16
CA THR A 509 7.66 30.65 -15.67
C THR A 509 7.94 29.61 -14.59
N VAL A 510 8.92 29.84 -13.70
CA VAL A 510 9.22 28.88 -12.62
C VAL A 510 8.04 28.73 -11.65
N PRO A 511 7.44 29.80 -11.10
CA PRO A 511 6.23 29.71 -10.29
C PRO A 511 5.04 29.05 -11.02
N ARG A 512 4.90 29.31 -12.32
CA ARG A 512 3.89 28.67 -13.19
C ARG A 512 4.10 27.15 -13.24
N LEU A 513 5.33 26.71 -13.51
CA LEU A 513 5.68 25.28 -13.55
C LEU A 513 5.48 24.61 -12.19
N LYS A 514 5.79 25.28 -11.07
CA LYS A 514 5.53 24.75 -9.72
C LYS A 514 4.04 24.51 -9.46
N ALA A 515 3.19 25.47 -9.82
CA ALA A 515 1.74 25.34 -9.67
C ALA A 515 1.16 24.24 -10.59
N LEU A 516 1.63 24.16 -11.84
CA LEU A 516 1.22 23.12 -12.78
C LEU A 516 1.70 21.73 -12.35
N ALA A 517 2.90 21.62 -11.79
CA ALA A 517 3.43 20.38 -11.24
C ALA A 517 2.61 19.89 -10.03
N LEU A 518 2.25 20.79 -9.11
CA LEU A 518 1.33 20.48 -8.02
C LEU A 518 -0.01 19.97 -8.56
N ALA A 519 -0.56 20.66 -9.56
CA ALA A 519 -1.85 20.31 -10.13
C ALA A 519 -1.85 18.95 -10.82
N ALA A 520 -0.80 18.64 -11.57
CA ALA A 520 -0.59 17.33 -12.17
C ALA A 520 -0.46 16.23 -11.10
N GLU A 521 0.22 16.50 -9.98
CA GLU A 521 0.36 15.55 -8.87
C GLU A 521 -0.96 15.29 -8.14
N TRP A 522 -1.84 16.30 -8.10
CA TRP A 522 -3.02 16.28 -7.26
C TRP A 522 -4.29 15.79 -7.93
N THR A 523 -4.30 15.75 -9.26
CA THR A 523 -5.47 15.42 -10.07
C THR A 523 -5.43 14.00 -10.62
N ASP A 524 -6.59 13.42 -10.87
CA ASP A 524 -6.71 12.12 -11.54
C ASP A 524 -6.52 12.18 -13.06
N LYS A 525 -6.59 13.39 -13.66
CA LYS A 525 -6.32 13.57 -15.11
C LYS A 525 -5.20 14.62 -15.30
N PRO A 526 -3.92 14.23 -15.14
CA PRO A 526 -2.81 15.17 -15.15
C PRO A 526 -2.50 15.78 -16.52
N GLY A 527 -2.93 15.16 -17.62
CA GLY A 527 -2.57 15.53 -19.00
C GLY A 527 -2.67 17.02 -19.31
N GLU A 528 -3.81 17.66 -19.01
CA GLU A 528 -4.02 19.08 -19.33
C GLU A 528 -3.03 20.03 -18.61
N PHE A 529 -2.61 19.69 -17.40
CA PHE A 529 -1.64 20.46 -16.64
C PHE A 529 -0.21 20.21 -17.15
N LEU A 530 0.08 18.97 -17.55
CA LEU A 530 1.35 18.60 -18.15
C LEU A 530 1.55 19.27 -19.52
N ASP A 531 0.51 19.32 -20.36
CA ASP A 531 0.54 20.02 -21.64
C ASP A 531 0.79 21.53 -21.46
N ALA A 532 0.16 22.13 -20.43
CA ALA A 532 0.41 23.52 -20.07
C ALA A 532 1.86 23.72 -19.57
N ALA A 533 2.39 22.77 -18.79
CA ALA A 533 3.76 22.83 -18.28
C ALA A 533 4.79 22.67 -19.40
N GLU A 534 4.54 21.79 -20.37
CA GLU A 534 5.40 21.60 -21.53
C GLU A 534 5.45 22.87 -22.39
N ARG A 535 4.28 23.45 -22.71
CA ARG A 535 4.20 24.75 -23.42
C ARG A 535 4.95 25.84 -22.66
N ALA A 536 4.80 25.88 -21.34
CA ALA A 536 5.44 26.86 -20.49
C ALA A 536 6.96 26.77 -20.51
N MET A 537 7.49 25.55 -20.47
CA MET A 537 8.92 25.27 -20.52
C MET A 537 9.50 25.51 -21.91
N LYS A 538 8.80 25.13 -22.99
CA LYS A 538 9.22 25.41 -24.37
C LYS A 538 9.30 26.91 -24.66
N ALA A 539 8.41 27.72 -24.09
CA ALA A 539 8.39 29.17 -24.30
C ALA A 539 9.65 29.90 -23.78
N VAL A 540 10.37 29.31 -22.83
CA VAL A 540 11.61 29.88 -22.27
C VAL A 540 12.86 29.09 -22.65
N ARG A 541 12.71 28.05 -23.47
CA ARG A 541 13.83 27.20 -23.87
C ARG A 541 14.81 28.00 -24.72
N GLY A 542 16.05 28.09 -24.24
CA GLY A 542 17.11 28.84 -24.91
C GLY A 542 17.21 30.30 -24.46
N ASP A 543 16.33 30.78 -23.58
CA ASP A 543 16.51 32.09 -22.94
C ASP A 543 17.59 31.98 -21.85
N PRO A 544 18.75 32.66 -22.00
CA PRO A 544 19.81 32.61 -21.00
C PRO A 544 19.43 33.27 -19.66
N ASN A 545 18.34 34.05 -19.63
CA ASN A 545 17.88 34.73 -18.42
C ASN A 545 16.98 33.84 -17.53
N VAL A 546 16.57 32.67 -18.01
CA VAL A 546 15.68 31.77 -17.27
C VAL A 546 16.38 30.43 -17.04
N SER A 547 16.82 30.21 -15.79
CA SER A 547 17.24 28.89 -15.34
C SER A 547 16.03 28.14 -14.78
N LEU A 548 15.72 26.98 -15.36
CA LEU A 548 14.67 26.10 -14.86
C LEU A 548 15.27 25.12 -13.83
N PRO A 549 14.69 24.99 -12.62
CA PRO A 549 15.14 24.00 -11.65
C PRO A 549 15.04 22.59 -12.23
N GLU A 550 16.16 21.88 -12.35
CA GLU A 550 16.17 20.54 -12.94
C GLU A 550 15.39 19.53 -12.10
N SER A 551 15.34 19.72 -10.77
CA SER A 551 14.52 18.96 -9.83
C SER A 551 13.02 19.01 -10.18
N LEU A 552 12.53 20.19 -10.59
CA LEU A 552 11.16 20.41 -11.02
C LEU A 552 10.88 19.75 -12.38
N LEU A 553 11.83 19.83 -13.32
CA LEU A 553 11.72 19.17 -14.62
C LEU A 553 11.70 17.65 -14.47
N LEU A 554 12.53 17.09 -13.58
CA LEU A 554 12.52 15.67 -13.24
C LEU A 554 11.16 15.25 -12.67
N HIS A 555 10.60 16.01 -11.73
CA HIS A 555 9.27 15.72 -11.17
C HIS A 555 8.17 15.75 -12.23
N LEU A 556 8.19 16.75 -13.13
CA LEU A 556 7.26 16.83 -14.27
C LEU A 556 7.43 15.63 -15.23
N ALA A 557 8.65 15.19 -15.50
CA ALA A 557 8.93 14.02 -16.32
C ALA A 557 8.36 12.74 -15.66
N GLN A 558 8.57 12.57 -14.35
CA GLN A 558 8.03 11.44 -13.58
C GLN A 558 6.49 11.40 -13.63
N MET A 559 5.83 12.55 -13.42
CA MET A 559 4.38 12.64 -13.49
C MET A 559 3.84 12.36 -14.89
N SER A 560 4.52 12.85 -15.93
CA SER A 560 4.16 12.56 -17.32
C SER A 560 4.26 11.07 -17.63
N ALA A 561 5.33 10.41 -17.18
CA ALA A 561 5.49 8.97 -17.35
C ALA A 561 4.40 8.17 -16.62
N ARG A 562 4.02 8.54 -15.40
CA ARG A 562 2.91 7.91 -14.64
C ARG A 562 1.56 8.09 -15.33
N ALA A 563 1.37 9.23 -16.00
CA ALA A 563 0.16 9.56 -16.73
C ALA A 563 0.05 8.85 -18.09
N GLY A 564 1.07 8.08 -18.52
CA GLY A 564 1.14 7.54 -19.87
C GLY A 564 1.51 8.56 -20.95
N ALA A 565 1.90 9.77 -20.56
CA ALA A 565 2.30 10.88 -21.43
C ALA A 565 3.81 10.80 -21.75
N ALA A 566 4.20 9.77 -22.51
CA ALA A 566 5.61 9.45 -22.79
C ALA A 566 6.34 10.57 -23.56
N GLU A 567 5.69 11.19 -24.54
CA GLU A 567 6.29 12.27 -25.33
C GLU A 567 6.61 13.50 -24.47
N GLN A 568 5.69 13.90 -23.59
CA GLN A 568 5.92 14.99 -22.64
C GLN A 568 7.05 14.64 -21.66
N ALA A 569 7.11 13.41 -21.18
CA ALA A 569 8.16 12.94 -20.27
C ALA A 569 9.56 13.04 -20.89
N ASP A 570 9.68 12.65 -22.16
CA ASP A 570 10.93 12.79 -22.93
C ASP A 570 11.28 14.26 -23.14
N GLU A 571 10.28 15.11 -23.38
CA GLU A 571 10.49 16.53 -23.60
C GLU A 571 11.01 17.26 -22.35
N PHE A 572 10.46 16.97 -21.17
CA PHE A 572 11.00 17.46 -19.90
C PHE A 572 12.43 16.97 -19.67
N THR A 573 12.70 15.70 -19.98
CA THR A 573 14.02 15.08 -19.79
C THR A 573 15.08 15.64 -20.73
N LYS A 574 14.73 16.04 -21.97
CA LYS A 574 15.65 16.72 -22.89
C LYS A 574 16.16 18.06 -22.34
N SER A 575 15.38 18.72 -21.49
CA SER A 575 15.73 19.99 -20.85
C SER A 575 16.53 19.84 -19.55
N ILE A 576 16.78 18.61 -19.10
CA ILE A 576 17.70 18.31 -17.99
C ILE A 576 19.10 18.05 -18.56
N SER A 577 20.13 18.50 -17.86
CA SER A 577 21.53 18.33 -18.26
C SER A 577 22.28 17.27 -17.44
N GLY A 578 23.50 16.94 -17.87
CA GLY A 578 24.44 16.10 -17.13
C GLY A 578 23.93 14.71 -16.72
N ASP A 579 24.37 14.25 -15.56
CA ASP A 579 24.11 12.91 -15.03
C ASP A 579 22.64 12.75 -14.58
N LEU A 580 22.02 13.86 -14.14
CA LEU A 580 20.61 13.89 -13.76
C LEU A 580 19.69 13.57 -14.95
N LYS A 581 20.08 13.93 -16.18
CA LYS A 581 19.31 13.57 -17.39
C LYS A 581 19.17 12.05 -17.54
N VAL A 582 20.26 11.32 -17.34
CA VAL A 582 20.27 9.85 -17.45
C VAL A 582 19.43 9.25 -16.32
N PHE A 583 19.52 9.81 -15.11
CA PHE A 583 18.67 9.43 -13.99
C PHE A 583 17.19 9.71 -14.27
N ALA A 584 16.86 10.84 -14.89
CA ALA A 584 15.50 11.19 -15.28
C ALA A 584 14.91 10.20 -16.28
N LYS A 585 15.67 9.79 -17.31
CA LYS A 585 15.24 8.73 -18.24
C LYS A 585 14.93 7.42 -17.52
N ALA A 586 15.77 7.03 -16.56
CA ALA A 586 15.54 5.83 -15.76
C ALA A 586 14.27 5.93 -14.90
N GLU A 587 14.01 7.09 -14.31
CA GLU A 587 12.78 7.36 -13.57
C GLU A 587 11.54 7.38 -14.48
N VAL A 588 11.63 7.96 -15.67
CA VAL A 588 10.58 7.90 -16.68
C VAL A 588 10.27 6.45 -17.05
N LEU A 589 11.29 5.63 -17.31
CA LEU A 589 11.12 4.20 -17.56
C LEU A 589 10.42 3.51 -16.38
N ARG A 590 10.91 3.70 -15.14
CA ARG A 590 10.33 3.11 -13.93
C ARG A 590 8.83 3.42 -13.80
N ASN A 591 8.46 4.69 -13.99
CA ASN A 591 7.08 5.15 -13.88
C ASN A 591 6.20 4.65 -15.04
N LYS A 592 6.73 4.58 -16.26
CA LYS A 592 6.05 4.01 -17.44
C LYS A 592 5.74 2.52 -17.24
N LEU A 593 6.70 1.75 -16.72
CA LEU A 593 6.53 0.32 -16.43
C LEU A 593 5.50 0.09 -15.31
N ALA A 594 5.53 0.91 -14.26
CA ALA A 594 4.55 0.85 -13.19
C ALA A 594 3.12 1.15 -13.67
N ALA A 595 2.96 2.10 -14.60
CA ALA A 595 1.67 2.41 -15.22
C ALA A 595 1.19 1.32 -16.20
N ASN A 596 2.11 0.51 -16.76
CA ASN A 596 1.82 -0.51 -17.77
C ASN A 596 2.32 -1.90 -17.33
N PRO A 597 1.72 -2.53 -16.30
CA PRO A 597 2.19 -3.81 -15.75
C PRO A 597 2.24 -4.96 -16.77
N GLY A 598 1.44 -4.89 -17.84
CA GLY A 598 1.43 -5.89 -18.92
C GLY A 598 2.48 -5.69 -20.01
N GLN A 599 3.15 -4.53 -20.06
CA GLN A 599 4.17 -4.25 -21.07
C GLN A 599 5.34 -5.24 -20.92
N GLN A 600 5.87 -5.73 -22.03
CA GLN A 600 7.11 -6.51 -22.07
C GLN A 600 8.25 -5.58 -22.52
N PRO A 601 8.90 -4.89 -21.59
CA PRO A 601 10.01 -4.02 -21.96
C PRO A 601 11.20 -4.86 -22.39
N LYS A 602 11.95 -4.32 -23.34
CA LYS A 602 13.17 -4.91 -23.85
C LYS A 602 14.38 -4.32 -23.14
N ASP A 603 15.52 -4.99 -23.27
CA ASP A 603 16.77 -4.52 -22.70
C ASP A 603 17.20 -3.16 -23.28
N GLU A 604 16.80 -2.81 -24.51
CA GLU A 604 17.12 -1.52 -25.12
C GLU A 604 16.33 -0.35 -24.50
N ASP A 605 15.22 -0.62 -23.81
CA ASP A 605 14.43 0.41 -23.14
C ASP A 605 15.19 1.03 -21.94
N ALA A 606 16.18 0.31 -21.39
CA ALA A 606 17.09 0.80 -20.35
C ALA A 606 18.46 1.11 -20.98
N GLU A 607 18.65 2.37 -21.38
CA GLU A 607 19.87 2.83 -22.07
C GLU A 607 21.16 2.41 -21.33
N LEU A 608 22.12 1.89 -22.09
CA LEU A 608 23.52 1.72 -21.67
C LEU A 608 24.40 2.47 -22.66
N PRO A 609 25.53 3.04 -22.22
CA PRO A 609 26.51 3.61 -23.13
C PRO A 609 27.11 2.49 -24.00
N ALA A 610 27.54 2.83 -25.22
CA ALA A 610 28.12 1.87 -26.15
C ALA A 610 29.33 1.12 -25.55
N GLU A 611 30.12 1.84 -24.75
CA GLU A 611 31.21 1.28 -23.96
C GLU A 611 30.87 1.45 -22.47
N PRO A 612 30.41 0.39 -21.77
CA PRO A 612 30.00 0.43 -20.37
C PRO A 612 31.22 0.38 -19.43
N ASP A 613 32.12 1.35 -19.59
CA ASP A 613 33.24 1.56 -18.67
C ASP A 613 32.83 2.45 -17.49
N ALA A 614 33.63 2.46 -16.42
CA ALA A 614 33.34 3.25 -15.22
C ALA A 614 33.28 4.77 -15.49
N LYS A 615 33.81 5.26 -16.62
CA LYS A 615 33.80 6.69 -16.97
C LYS A 615 32.49 7.11 -17.63
N ASN A 616 31.93 6.26 -18.50
CA ASN A 616 30.69 6.55 -19.22
C ASN A 616 29.44 6.11 -18.45
N LEU A 617 29.59 5.23 -17.46
CA LEU A 617 28.48 4.77 -16.64
C LEU A 617 28.01 5.85 -15.65
N LYS A 618 26.78 6.34 -15.86
CA LYS A 618 26.06 7.25 -14.97
C LYS A 618 25.05 6.50 -14.12
N LEU A 619 24.72 6.98 -12.93
CA LEU A 619 23.82 6.29 -12.00
C LEU A 619 22.50 5.86 -12.64
N GLY A 620 21.94 6.71 -13.51
CA GLY A 620 20.70 6.42 -14.22
C GLY A 620 20.73 5.12 -15.04
N HIS A 621 21.88 4.72 -15.60
CA HIS A 621 21.99 3.46 -16.35
C HIS A 621 21.69 2.25 -15.45
N ALA A 622 22.32 2.19 -14.27
CA ALA A 622 22.07 1.12 -13.29
C ALA A 622 20.65 1.18 -12.74
N TRP A 623 20.15 2.39 -12.48
CA TRP A 623 18.80 2.59 -11.94
C TRP A 623 17.70 2.17 -12.92
N GLY A 624 17.87 2.47 -14.22
CA GLY A 624 16.95 2.04 -15.28
C GLY A 624 16.94 0.53 -15.43
N ARG A 625 18.13 -0.10 -15.35
CA ARG A 625 18.30 -1.55 -15.39
C ARG A 625 17.68 -2.25 -14.18
N LEU A 626 17.80 -1.66 -12.99
CA LEU A 626 17.10 -2.11 -11.79
C LEU A 626 15.57 -2.09 -11.98
N ALA A 627 15.03 -0.98 -12.48
CA ALA A 627 13.59 -0.84 -12.71
C ALA A 627 13.06 -1.83 -13.76
N LEU A 628 13.79 -1.99 -14.88
CA LEU A 628 13.49 -2.96 -15.93
C LEU A 628 13.46 -4.40 -15.39
N ALA A 629 14.52 -4.80 -14.67
CA ALA A 629 14.64 -6.13 -14.11
C ALA A 629 13.56 -6.42 -13.06
N ARG A 630 13.22 -5.42 -12.22
CA ARG A 630 12.14 -5.50 -11.24
C ARG A 630 10.78 -5.71 -11.89
N HIS A 631 10.48 -4.96 -12.95
CA HIS A 631 9.25 -5.17 -13.71
C HIS A 631 9.18 -6.57 -14.33
N ASN A 632 10.26 -7.01 -14.98
CA ASN A 632 10.32 -8.32 -15.62
C ASN A 632 10.23 -9.46 -14.60
N GLY A 633 10.92 -9.35 -13.47
CA GLY A 633 10.81 -10.31 -12.36
C GLY A 633 9.40 -10.40 -11.78
N ALA A 634 8.71 -9.26 -11.62
CA ALA A 634 7.32 -9.24 -11.16
C ALA A 634 6.37 -9.91 -12.15
N ARG A 635 6.60 -9.72 -13.45
CA ARG A 635 5.76 -10.27 -14.50
C ARG A 635 5.94 -11.77 -14.69
N THR A 636 7.18 -12.26 -14.73
CA THR A 636 7.46 -13.67 -15.06
C THR A 636 7.50 -14.57 -13.83
N ARG A 637 7.76 -14.01 -12.63
CA ARG A 637 8.08 -14.77 -11.42
C ARG A 637 9.24 -15.77 -11.60
N ASP A 638 10.09 -15.55 -12.61
CA ASP A 638 11.18 -16.45 -12.98
C ASP A 638 12.51 -15.96 -12.40
N LYS A 639 13.03 -16.71 -11.42
CA LYS A 639 14.36 -16.47 -10.82
C LYS A 639 15.50 -16.68 -11.84
N GLY A 640 15.27 -17.49 -12.88
CA GLY A 640 16.21 -17.73 -13.97
C GLY A 640 16.64 -16.45 -14.70
N LEU A 641 15.76 -15.44 -14.76
CA LEU A 641 16.07 -14.13 -15.33
C LEU A 641 17.24 -13.44 -14.64
N ALA A 642 17.42 -13.62 -13.33
CA ALA A 642 18.56 -13.06 -12.62
C ALA A 642 19.88 -13.63 -13.15
N SER A 643 19.93 -14.92 -13.49
CA SER A 643 21.10 -15.53 -14.12
C SER A 643 21.30 -15.05 -15.56
N THR A 644 20.22 -14.79 -16.30
CA THR A 644 20.30 -14.23 -17.66
C THR A 644 20.93 -12.84 -17.62
N TYR A 645 20.42 -11.93 -16.77
CA TYR A 645 21.00 -10.59 -16.62
C TYR A 645 22.42 -10.62 -16.05
N ALA A 646 22.73 -11.57 -15.17
CA ALA A 646 24.08 -11.79 -14.68
C ALA A 646 25.11 -12.03 -15.79
N LYS A 647 24.67 -12.67 -16.88
CA LYS A 647 25.52 -13.07 -18.01
C LYS A 647 25.53 -12.02 -19.12
N SER A 648 24.40 -11.35 -19.37
CA SER A 648 24.26 -10.43 -20.51
C SER A 648 24.67 -8.99 -20.20
N TRP A 649 24.66 -8.58 -18.94
CA TRP A 649 24.98 -7.20 -18.54
C TRP A 649 26.41 -7.08 -18.01
N PRO A 650 27.01 -5.86 -17.99
CA PRO A 650 28.33 -5.62 -17.42
C PRO A 650 28.46 -6.20 -16.00
N ALA A 651 29.23 -7.29 -15.88
CA ALA A 651 29.15 -8.24 -14.77
C ALA A 651 29.41 -7.63 -13.38
N LYS A 652 30.32 -6.64 -13.29
CA LYS A 652 30.76 -6.09 -12.01
C LYS A 652 29.95 -4.90 -11.52
N ILE A 653 29.36 -4.13 -12.44
CA ILE A 653 28.74 -2.84 -12.11
C ILE A 653 27.21 -2.90 -12.28
N ILE A 654 26.72 -3.39 -13.43
CA ILE A 654 25.29 -3.32 -13.79
C ILE A 654 24.55 -4.61 -13.47
N ALA A 655 25.20 -5.76 -13.65
CA ALA A 655 24.59 -7.06 -13.41
C ALA A 655 24.01 -7.23 -11.98
N PRO A 656 24.65 -6.71 -10.91
CA PRO A 656 24.07 -6.73 -9.56
C PRO A 656 22.69 -6.07 -9.47
N PHE A 657 22.48 -4.95 -10.17
CA PHE A 657 21.20 -4.25 -10.21
C PHE A 657 20.12 -5.07 -10.91
N GLY A 658 20.48 -5.82 -11.95
CA GLY A 658 19.57 -6.74 -12.63
C GLY A 658 19.13 -7.90 -11.74
N GLN A 659 20.09 -8.53 -11.07
CA GLN A 659 19.81 -9.64 -10.16
C GLN A 659 18.90 -9.22 -9.01
N ILE A 660 19.24 -8.13 -8.28
CA ILE A 660 18.41 -7.65 -7.17
C ILE A 660 17.06 -7.12 -7.65
N GLY A 661 17.01 -6.52 -8.84
CA GLY A 661 15.78 -6.10 -9.50
C GLY A 661 14.82 -7.28 -9.66
N VAL A 662 15.26 -8.38 -10.28
CA VAL A 662 14.43 -9.58 -10.45
C VAL A 662 13.87 -10.08 -9.12
N LEU A 663 14.72 -10.15 -8.08
CA LEU A 663 14.30 -10.60 -6.75
C LEU A 663 13.24 -9.68 -6.12
N LEU A 664 13.44 -8.36 -6.17
CA LEU A 664 12.44 -7.37 -5.74
C LEU A 664 11.14 -7.47 -6.53
N GLY A 665 11.24 -7.74 -7.83
CA GLY A 665 10.10 -7.94 -8.71
C GLY A 665 9.25 -9.12 -8.29
N ILE A 666 9.89 -10.26 -8.00
CA ILE A 666 9.20 -11.45 -7.49
C ILE A 666 8.46 -11.14 -6.18
N GLN A 667 9.10 -10.43 -5.25
CA GLN A 667 8.45 -9.99 -4.01
C GLN A 667 7.26 -9.05 -4.26
N ASP A 668 7.36 -8.13 -5.24
CA ASP A 668 6.23 -7.27 -5.63
C ASP A 668 5.05 -8.10 -6.16
N ALA A 669 5.32 -9.17 -6.91
CA ALA A 669 4.30 -10.05 -7.48
C ALA A 669 3.69 -11.03 -6.47
N GLU A 670 4.39 -11.33 -5.38
CA GLU A 670 3.85 -12.12 -4.26
C GLU A 670 2.93 -11.29 -3.35
N LYS A 671 3.10 -9.96 -3.35
CA LYS A 671 2.26 -9.04 -2.56
C LYS A 671 0.93 -8.67 -3.24
N ARG A 672 0.86 -8.80 -4.57
CA ARG A 672 -0.35 -8.61 -5.38
C ARG A 672 -1.18 -9.88 -5.39
#